data_AF-A0AAN7LPL6-F1
#
_entry.id   AF-A0AAN7LPL6-F1
#
_cell.length_a   1.000
_cell.length_b   1.000
_cell.length_c   1.000
_cell.angle_alpha   90.00
_cell.angle_beta   90.00
_cell.angle_gamma   90.00
#
_symmetry.space_group_name_H-M   'P 1'
#
loop_
_entity.id
_entity.type
_entity.pdbx_description
1 polymer ?
#
loop_
_entity_poly.entity_id
_entity_poly.type
_entity_poly.pdbx_seq_one_letter_code
_entity_poly.pdbx_strand_id
1 'polypeptide(L)'
;MVRNLRAESDRMHALACICRTALCVDLFAKESVRRGQKPLPGTDIASLFEDARIKDDLNSSTSKSLFREELVASLVESCFQLSLPLPEQKNSGMEGRVIGALAYGTGYGALNWTEPALEVVEVCRPCVKWDCDGRTYAIDCYLKLLVRLCYIFDTRGGVKRVKDGASQDQILNETRLQNLQRELVKDLREVATPRVCARLIWALSEHIDLEGLDPLLADDPEDPLNIIISNVHKVLFNLDASASTSNRLQDVQAVLLSVQRLGSRHPRAGVLLTKELEEFRASNVSDSVNKHQSRLILQRIKYVSTHADDKWAGVSEARGDYPFSHHKLTVQFYEAAAAQDRKLEGLVHKAILELWRPQPSELTQLLTKGFDSSSLRVPPAAIPLSGSSDPCYIEAYHLADSGDGRISLHLKVLNLTELELNRVDIRVGLSGALYYMDGSPQAVRQLRNVVSQDPVLCSVTVGISHFEKSALWVQVLYYPFYGSGAAGDYDGDYAEEDPQIVRQKRSLRPELGEPVILRCQPYKIPLTELLLPHKVSPVEYFRLWPSLPAIVELTGTYTYEGSGFKATAAQQYGSSPFLSGLKSLSSMPFHKVCSHVIRTVAGFQLCFAAKTWFGGFLGLMIFGASEVSRNVDLGDETTTMMCKFVVRASDASITKVIESDLQGFLDDLTNGGVEYMPEDEVKVAAAERLKISMERIALLKAAARPPPKSEITDDEESSEEEDDIDTEGKGEDEEAENQAKMEKKKKKKMKKEKKGEEEEDETKGPTTLSKPTAEEVEHRALQAAVLQEWHLLCKDRSTKVN
;
A
#
# COMPACT_ATOMS: atom_id res chain seq x y z
N MET A 1 -11.18 -8.91 22.02
CA MET A 1 -10.52 -9.95 21.20
C MET A 1 -9.04 -10.09 21.53
N VAL A 2 -8.25 -9.01 21.46
CA VAL A 2 -6.79 -9.03 21.73
C VAL A 2 -6.41 -9.66 23.07
N ARG A 3 -7.16 -9.38 24.15
CA ARG A 3 -6.95 -10.00 25.47
C ARG A 3 -6.99 -11.53 25.48
N ASN A 4 -7.64 -12.14 24.50
CA ASN A 4 -7.80 -13.59 24.41
C ASN A 4 -6.65 -14.26 23.62
N LEU A 5 -5.73 -13.49 23.04
CA LEU A 5 -4.59 -14.02 22.30
C LEU A 5 -3.55 -14.60 23.28
N ARG A 6 -3.23 -15.88 23.07
CA ARG A 6 -2.30 -16.64 23.93
C ARG A 6 -0.84 -16.25 23.70
N ALA A 7 -0.45 -16.02 22.44
CA ALA A 7 0.90 -15.61 22.10
C ALA A 7 1.07 -14.10 22.33
N GLU A 8 2.10 -13.73 23.09
CA GLU A 8 2.40 -12.33 23.41
C GLU A 8 2.81 -11.53 22.15
N SER A 9 3.50 -12.18 21.19
CA SER A 9 3.85 -11.60 19.90
C SER A 9 2.61 -11.21 19.10
N ASP A 10 1.65 -12.11 18.99
CA ASP A 10 0.42 -11.91 18.23
C ASP A 10 -0.44 -10.85 18.91
N ARG A 11 -0.45 -10.86 20.25
CA ARG A 11 -1.11 -9.83 21.06
C ARG A 11 -0.50 -8.45 20.79
N MET A 12 0.83 -8.32 20.79
CA MET A 12 1.49 -7.03 20.55
C MET A 12 1.33 -6.56 19.10
N HIS A 13 1.41 -7.48 18.13
CA HIS A 13 1.15 -7.15 16.74
C HIS A 13 -0.28 -6.66 16.53
N ALA A 14 -1.27 -7.35 17.12
CA ALA A 14 -2.67 -6.92 17.06
C ALA A 14 -2.90 -5.56 17.76
N LEU A 15 -2.25 -5.30 18.90
CA LEU A 15 -2.29 -3.99 19.56
C LEU A 15 -1.68 -2.90 18.68
N ALA A 16 -0.48 -3.14 18.13
CA ALA A 16 0.18 -2.19 17.24
C ALA A 16 -0.69 -1.87 16.01
N CYS A 17 -1.34 -2.87 15.41
CA CYS A 17 -2.32 -2.68 14.32
C CYS A 17 -3.47 -1.76 14.74
N ILE A 18 -4.07 -2.01 15.90
CA ILE A 18 -5.19 -1.21 16.41
C ILE A 18 -4.74 0.23 16.70
N CYS A 19 -3.63 0.41 17.41
CA CYS A 19 -3.08 1.72 17.74
C CYS A 19 -2.75 2.53 16.48
N ARG A 20 -2.08 1.92 15.49
CA ARG A 20 -1.82 2.56 14.19
C ARG A 20 -3.12 2.94 13.50
N THR A 21 -4.08 2.03 13.44
CA THR A 21 -5.36 2.28 12.76
C THR A 21 -6.12 3.42 13.42
N ALA A 22 -6.21 3.42 14.76
CA ALA A 22 -6.88 4.48 15.52
C ALA A 22 -6.22 5.85 15.25
N LEU A 23 -4.89 5.94 15.31
CA LEU A 23 -4.16 7.17 15.01
C LEU A 23 -4.35 7.64 13.57
N CYS A 24 -4.35 6.72 12.60
CA CYS A 24 -4.60 7.05 11.20
C CYS A 24 -6.05 7.52 10.97
N VAL A 25 -7.03 6.91 11.63
CA VAL A 25 -8.44 7.29 11.54
C VAL A 25 -8.67 8.67 12.15
N ASP A 26 -8.11 8.94 13.33
CA ASP A 26 -8.21 10.25 13.98
C ASP A 26 -7.59 11.35 13.12
N LEU A 27 -6.37 11.14 12.64
CA LEU A 27 -5.72 12.03 11.69
C LEU A 27 -6.59 12.28 10.45
N PHE A 28 -7.14 11.22 9.86
CA PHE A 28 -7.97 11.30 8.66
C PHE A 28 -9.26 12.07 8.92
N ALA A 29 -9.90 11.86 10.07
CA ALA A 29 -11.11 12.55 10.47
C ALA A 29 -10.86 14.05 10.66
N LYS A 30 -9.77 14.42 11.37
CA LYS A 30 -9.35 15.81 11.56
C LYS A 30 -9.07 16.52 10.24
N GLU A 31 -8.34 15.86 9.34
CA GLU A 31 -8.08 16.39 8.00
C GLU A 31 -9.36 16.54 7.18
N SER A 32 -10.31 15.61 7.31
CA SER A 32 -11.62 15.71 6.65
C SER A 32 -12.42 16.90 7.18
N VAL A 33 -12.38 17.16 8.49
CA VAL A 33 -13.01 18.34 9.12
C VAL A 33 -12.35 19.63 8.63
N ARG A 34 -11.01 19.68 8.52
CA ARG A 34 -10.29 20.83 7.94
C ARG A 34 -10.69 21.11 6.49
N ARG A 35 -11.08 20.07 5.74
CA ARG A 35 -11.63 20.18 4.37
C ARG A 35 -13.13 20.51 4.33
N GLY A 36 -13.74 20.85 5.47
CA GLY A 36 -15.14 21.27 5.58
C GLY A 36 -16.14 20.12 5.68
N GLN A 37 -15.70 18.87 5.90
CA GLN A 37 -16.62 17.77 6.17
C GLN A 37 -17.09 17.80 7.63
N LYS A 38 -18.25 17.18 7.90
CA LYS A 38 -18.75 17.05 9.27
C LYS A 38 -17.89 16.06 10.07
N PRO A 39 -17.60 16.34 11.35
CA PRO A 39 -16.91 15.39 12.21
C PRO A 39 -17.74 14.12 12.35
N LEU A 40 -17.09 12.96 12.14
CA LEU A 40 -17.71 11.66 12.34
C LEU A 40 -17.51 11.26 13.81
N PRO A 41 -18.59 10.98 14.58
CA PRO A 41 -18.45 10.55 15.96
C PRO A 41 -17.73 9.19 16.02
N GLY A 42 -16.93 8.96 17.06
CA GLY A 42 -16.23 7.69 17.23
C GLY A 42 -14.90 7.58 16.47
N THR A 43 -14.41 8.67 15.86
CA THR A 43 -13.19 8.65 15.03
C THR A 43 -11.95 9.24 15.71
N ASP A 44 -12.14 9.93 16.82
CA ASP A 44 -11.07 10.46 17.67
C ASP A 44 -10.43 9.39 18.55
N ILE A 45 -9.26 9.67 19.11
CA ILE A 45 -8.55 8.69 19.96
C ILE A 45 -9.29 8.43 21.26
N ALA A 46 -9.97 9.42 21.84
CA ALA A 46 -10.67 9.25 23.12
C ALA A 46 -11.81 8.22 23.01
N SER A 47 -12.44 8.12 21.84
CA SER A 47 -13.44 7.08 21.52
C SER A 47 -12.93 5.64 21.72
N LEU A 48 -11.63 5.36 21.56
CA LEU A 48 -11.06 4.03 21.86
C LEU A 48 -11.20 3.65 23.35
N PHE A 49 -11.28 4.64 24.22
CA PHE A 49 -11.33 4.49 25.67
C PHE A 49 -12.73 4.76 26.25
N GLU A 50 -13.74 4.96 25.41
CA GLU A 50 -15.15 5.03 25.86
C GLU A 50 -15.72 3.66 26.22
N ASP A 51 -15.14 2.56 25.73
CA ASP A 51 -15.52 1.21 26.16
C ASP A 51 -15.33 1.08 27.68
N ALA A 52 -16.41 0.77 28.39
CA ALA A 52 -16.43 0.70 29.84
C ALA A 52 -15.33 -0.19 30.42
N ARG A 53 -15.00 -1.32 29.77
CA ARG A 53 -13.97 -2.24 30.26
C ARG A 53 -12.57 -1.67 30.09
N ILE A 54 -12.32 -0.93 29.01
CA ILE A 54 -11.04 -0.26 28.77
C ILE A 54 -10.89 0.92 29.73
N LYS A 55 -11.95 1.69 29.90
CA LYS A 55 -12.02 2.83 30.82
C LYS A 55 -11.80 2.41 32.26
N ASP A 56 -12.45 1.34 32.71
CA ASP A 56 -12.30 0.82 34.07
C ASP A 56 -10.89 0.29 34.31
N ASP A 57 -10.31 -0.44 33.34
CA ASP A 57 -8.94 -0.94 33.44
C ASP A 57 -7.89 0.18 33.45
N LEU A 58 -8.12 1.25 32.70
CA LEU A 58 -7.22 2.41 32.66
C LEU A 58 -7.26 3.21 33.96
N ASN A 59 -8.45 3.36 34.56
CA ASN A 59 -8.64 4.12 35.80
C ASN A 59 -8.35 3.31 37.06
N SER A 60 -8.26 1.97 36.97
CA SER A 60 -7.87 1.13 38.10
C SER A 60 -6.41 1.39 38.47
N SER A 61 -6.15 1.88 39.69
CA SER A 61 -4.78 2.05 40.19
C SER A 61 -4.13 0.73 40.61
N THR A 62 -4.94 -0.24 41.07
CA THR A 62 -4.48 -1.49 41.70
C THR A 62 -4.52 -2.73 40.81
N SER A 63 -5.02 -2.62 39.57
CA SER A 63 -5.05 -3.75 38.64
C SER A 63 -3.65 -4.28 38.35
N LYS A 64 -3.47 -5.61 38.32
CA LYS A 64 -2.18 -6.25 37.99
C LYS A 64 -2.10 -6.70 36.53
N SER A 65 -3.05 -6.27 35.71
CA SER A 65 -3.12 -6.65 34.30
C SER A 65 -2.02 -5.96 33.50
N LEU A 66 -1.17 -6.74 32.82
CA LEU A 66 -0.17 -6.21 31.88
C LEU A 66 -0.81 -5.55 30.65
N PHE A 67 -2.07 -5.89 30.33
CA PHE A 67 -2.72 -5.42 29.10
C PHE A 67 -2.82 -3.89 29.03
N ARG A 68 -3.06 -3.20 30.16
CA ARG A 68 -3.14 -1.73 30.19
C ARG A 68 -1.77 -1.09 29.93
N GLU A 69 -0.70 -1.70 30.42
CA GLU A 69 0.68 -1.27 30.20
C GLU A 69 1.07 -1.49 28.73
N GLU A 70 0.72 -2.65 28.17
CA GLU A 70 0.90 -2.99 26.75
C GLU A 70 0.17 -2.02 25.82
N LEU A 71 -1.08 -1.67 26.15
CA LEU A 71 -1.90 -0.74 25.36
C LEU A 71 -1.30 0.68 25.35
N VAL A 72 -0.98 1.24 26.53
CA VAL A 72 -0.40 2.59 26.62
C VAL A 72 0.95 2.64 25.93
N ALA A 73 1.83 1.65 26.16
CA ALA A 73 3.12 1.60 25.50
C ALA A 73 3.00 1.50 23.97
N SER A 74 2.11 0.63 23.46
CA SER A 74 1.91 0.47 22.02
C SER A 74 1.33 1.72 21.36
N LEU A 75 0.39 2.39 22.03
CA LEU A 75 -0.23 3.62 21.52
C LEU A 75 0.78 4.77 21.48
N VAL A 76 1.52 4.98 22.57
CA VAL A 76 2.51 6.05 22.68
C VAL A 76 3.70 5.83 21.73
N GLU A 77 4.22 4.61 21.63
CA GLU A 77 5.31 4.31 20.67
C GLU A 77 4.83 4.43 19.21
N SER A 78 3.56 4.16 18.92
CA SER A 78 2.97 4.43 17.60
C SER A 78 2.93 5.94 17.28
N CYS A 79 2.67 6.81 18.27
CA CYS A 79 2.79 8.26 18.09
C CYS A 79 4.22 8.69 17.75
N PHE A 80 5.23 8.06 18.35
CA PHE A 80 6.62 8.35 18.01
C PHE A 80 6.96 8.00 16.55
N GLN A 81 6.38 6.93 15.98
CA GLN A 81 6.56 6.62 14.56
C GLN A 81 5.98 7.71 13.65
N LEU A 82 4.84 8.29 14.00
CA LEU A 82 4.25 9.43 13.28
C LEU A 82 5.12 10.69 13.37
N SER A 83 5.94 10.82 14.42
CA SER A 83 6.83 11.97 14.63
C SER A 83 8.15 11.88 13.85
N LEU A 84 8.47 10.72 13.26
CA LEU A 84 9.70 10.55 12.48
C LEU A 84 9.54 11.26 11.13
N PRO A 85 10.54 12.02 10.67
CA PRO A 85 10.53 12.56 9.32
C PRO A 85 10.43 11.37 8.35
N LEU A 86 9.44 11.41 7.45
CA LEU A 86 9.38 10.46 6.35
C LEU A 86 10.71 10.53 5.59
N PRO A 87 11.29 9.40 5.16
CA PRO A 87 12.45 9.44 4.26
C PRO A 87 12.12 10.38 3.11
N GLU A 88 13.00 11.36 2.84
CA GLU A 88 12.82 12.28 1.71
C GLU A 88 12.72 11.47 0.41
N GLN A 89 11.50 11.18 -0.05
CA GLN A 89 11.26 10.76 -1.42
C GLN A 89 11.44 12.00 -2.29
N LYS A 90 12.69 12.23 -2.71
CA LYS A 90 12.96 13.16 -3.81
C LYS A 90 12.25 12.60 -5.05
N ASN A 91 11.14 13.27 -5.41
CA ASN A 91 10.22 12.98 -6.53
C ASN A 91 9.01 12.12 -6.15
N SER A 92 7.95 12.73 -5.62
CA SER A 92 6.61 12.14 -5.68
C SER A 92 5.64 13.07 -6.40
N GLY A 93 5.27 12.67 -7.62
CA GLY A 93 3.98 12.99 -8.22
C GLY A 93 2.83 12.40 -7.39
N MET A 94 1.61 12.60 -7.86
CA MET A 94 0.37 12.79 -7.10
C MET A 94 -0.23 11.55 -6.38
N GLU A 95 0.55 10.55 -5.95
CA GLU A 95 0.05 9.45 -5.10
C GLU A 95 0.51 9.44 -3.66
N GLY A 96 -0.43 9.89 -2.84
CA GLY A 96 -0.59 9.24 -1.56
C GLY A 96 -2.02 9.19 -1.06
N ARG A 97 -3.05 9.33 -1.89
CA ARG A 97 -4.34 9.88 -1.41
C ARG A 97 -5.18 9.13 -0.34
N VAL A 98 -4.68 8.08 0.32
CA VAL A 98 -5.33 7.54 1.55
C VAL A 98 -4.38 7.46 2.76
N ILE A 99 -3.06 7.39 2.57
CA ILE A 99 -2.07 7.47 3.68
C ILE A 99 -1.09 8.64 3.50
N GLY A 100 -0.65 8.91 2.27
CA GLY A 100 -0.02 10.18 1.91
C GLY A 100 -0.98 11.36 1.66
N ALA A 101 -2.31 11.22 1.69
CA ALA A 101 -3.23 12.37 1.81
C ALA A 101 -3.18 12.99 3.20
N LEU A 102 -2.72 12.23 4.20
CA LEU A 102 -2.36 12.73 5.52
C LEU A 102 -0.95 13.33 5.57
N ALA A 103 -0.08 12.97 4.61
CA ALA A 103 1.31 13.43 4.58
C ALA A 103 1.59 14.56 3.56
N TYR A 104 0.79 14.71 2.50
CA TYR A 104 1.05 15.66 1.40
C TYR A 104 -0.09 16.67 1.20
N GLY A 105 -0.94 16.85 2.20
CA GLY A 105 -1.79 18.03 2.36
C GLY A 105 -1.10 19.14 3.14
N THR A 106 0.22 19.29 3.08
CA THR A 106 0.93 20.24 3.96
C THR A 106 2.10 20.95 3.26
N GLY A 107 1.76 22.00 2.52
CA GLY A 107 2.66 23.16 2.41
C GLY A 107 2.88 23.88 3.75
N TYR A 108 2.25 23.40 4.83
CA TYR A 108 2.36 23.88 6.20
C TYR A 108 2.46 22.72 7.20
N GLY A 109 3.61 22.60 7.88
CA GLY A 109 3.64 22.21 9.29
C GLY A 109 3.98 20.76 9.63
N ALA A 110 5.11 20.59 10.31
CA ALA A 110 5.47 19.45 11.14
C ALA A 110 4.52 19.22 12.37
N LEU A 111 3.24 19.59 12.27
CA LEU A 111 2.27 19.78 13.37
C LEU A 111 1.00 18.90 13.27
N ASN A 112 0.86 18.03 12.27
CA ASN A 112 -0.37 17.23 12.15
C ASN A 112 -0.48 16.08 13.16
N TRP A 113 0.65 15.48 13.56
CA TRP A 113 0.66 14.36 14.52
C TRP A 113 0.54 14.82 15.98
N THR A 114 0.81 16.09 16.28
CA THR A 114 0.82 16.61 17.66
C THR A 114 -0.57 16.69 18.28
N GLU A 115 -1.62 16.88 17.47
CA GLU A 115 -3.01 16.87 17.93
C GLU A 115 -3.48 15.48 18.40
N PRO A 116 -3.38 14.39 17.60
CA PRO A 116 -3.61 13.04 18.09
C PRO A 116 -2.72 12.68 19.28
N ALA A 117 -1.44 13.09 19.26
CA ALA A 117 -0.54 12.82 20.37
C ALA A 117 -0.97 13.52 21.67
N LEU A 118 -1.54 14.73 21.58
CA LEU A 118 -2.11 15.45 22.72
C LEU A 118 -3.30 14.69 23.32
N GLU A 119 -4.20 14.18 22.49
CA GLU A 119 -5.31 13.33 22.96
C GLU A 119 -4.80 12.03 23.61
N VAL A 120 -3.77 11.41 23.04
CA VAL A 120 -3.14 10.22 23.63
C VAL A 120 -2.61 10.52 25.05
N VAL A 121 -1.93 11.66 25.27
CA VAL A 121 -1.43 12.00 26.61
C VAL A 121 -2.53 12.46 27.59
N GLU A 122 -3.64 13.00 27.10
CA GLU A 122 -4.80 13.31 27.94
C GLU A 122 -5.49 12.02 28.39
N VAL A 123 -5.75 11.09 27.46
CA VAL A 123 -6.49 9.86 27.76
C VAL A 123 -5.63 8.90 28.57
N CYS A 124 -4.34 8.78 28.28
CA CYS A 124 -3.43 7.90 29.03
C CYS A 124 -2.98 8.46 30.39
N ARG A 125 -3.38 9.70 30.76
CA ARG A 125 -3.04 10.35 32.04
C ARG A 125 -3.17 9.44 33.27
N PRO A 126 -4.22 8.60 33.44
CA PRO A 126 -4.36 7.73 34.61
C PRO A 126 -3.17 6.80 34.86
N CYS A 127 -2.33 6.52 33.85
CA CYS A 127 -1.20 5.61 33.98
C CYS A 127 -0.16 6.04 35.03
N VAL A 128 -0.05 7.33 35.33
CA VAL A 128 0.88 7.83 36.36
C VAL A 128 0.50 7.41 37.77
N LYS A 129 -0.75 6.95 37.98
CA LYS A 129 -1.29 6.52 39.28
C LYS A 129 -1.27 5.00 39.46
N TRP A 130 -0.78 4.26 38.46
CA TRP A 130 -0.76 2.81 38.52
C TRP A 130 0.30 2.29 39.49
N ASP A 131 -0.09 1.29 40.27
CA ASP A 131 0.85 0.39 40.92
C ASP A 131 1.16 -0.76 39.97
N CYS A 132 2.33 -0.71 39.32
CA CYS A 132 2.78 -1.71 38.35
C CYS A 132 3.80 -2.71 38.94
N ASP A 133 3.74 -2.98 40.26
CA ASP A 133 4.68 -3.89 40.96
C ASP A 133 6.17 -3.57 40.63
N GLY A 134 6.50 -2.27 40.50
CA GLY A 134 7.85 -1.79 40.19
C GLY A 134 8.22 -1.63 38.71
N ARG A 135 7.36 -2.06 37.77
CA ARG A 135 7.53 -1.79 36.33
C ARG A 135 7.32 -0.31 36.01
N THR A 136 8.10 0.26 35.10
CA THR A 136 7.99 1.68 34.72
C THR A 136 7.86 1.94 33.23
N TYR A 137 8.00 0.93 32.36
CA TYR A 137 8.09 1.14 30.92
C TYR A 137 6.92 1.93 30.30
N ALA A 138 5.67 1.55 30.58
CA ALA A 138 4.50 2.25 30.03
C ALA A 138 4.40 3.71 30.48
N ILE A 139 4.77 3.98 31.74
CA ILE A 139 4.79 5.32 32.32
C ILE A 139 5.94 6.14 31.72
N ASP A 140 7.10 5.51 31.52
CA ASP A 140 8.26 6.13 30.87
C ASP A 140 7.95 6.49 29.41
N CYS A 141 7.25 5.63 28.65
CA CYS A 141 6.73 5.97 27.32
C CYS A 141 5.82 7.20 27.38
N TYR A 142 4.83 7.19 28.27
CA TYR A 142 3.88 8.30 28.46
C TYR A 142 4.60 9.62 28.77
N LEU A 143 5.48 9.63 29.77
CA LEU A 143 6.21 10.84 30.19
C LEU A 143 7.17 11.33 29.10
N LYS A 144 7.78 10.42 28.33
CA LYS A 144 8.61 10.77 27.17
C LYS A 144 7.80 11.51 26.10
N LEU A 145 6.57 11.07 25.81
CA LEU A 145 5.70 11.76 24.85
C LEU A 145 5.23 13.12 25.40
N LEU A 146 4.83 13.17 26.67
CA LEU A 146 4.42 14.40 27.36
C LEU A 146 5.53 15.45 27.31
N VAL A 147 6.76 15.10 27.72
CA VAL A 147 7.93 16.00 27.71
C VAL A 147 8.22 16.51 26.29
N ARG A 148 8.13 15.65 25.28
CA ARG A 148 8.32 16.06 23.88
C ARG A 148 7.26 17.05 23.43
N LEU A 149 5.99 16.84 23.76
CA LEU A 149 4.92 17.79 23.42
C LEU A 149 5.11 19.11 24.17
N CYS A 150 5.47 19.07 25.45
CA CYS A 150 5.71 20.28 26.25
C CYS A 150 6.87 21.11 25.69
N TYR A 151 7.90 20.44 25.16
CA TYR A 151 9.00 21.08 24.46
C TYR A 151 8.58 21.68 23.11
N ILE A 152 7.81 20.95 22.29
CA ILE A 152 7.33 21.43 20.99
C ILE A 152 6.46 22.69 21.14
N PHE A 153 5.55 22.69 22.11
CA PHE A 153 4.68 23.85 22.36
C PHE A 153 5.32 24.93 23.22
N ASP A 154 6.51 24.67 23.80
CA ASP A 154 7.20 25.57 24.71
C ASP A 154 6.31 26.06 25.88
N THR A 155 5.64 25.11 26.55
CA THR A 155 4.68 25.41 27.64
C THR A 155 5.28 26.19 28.80
N ARG A 156 6.61 26.23 28.85
CA ARG A 156 7.41 26.91 29.85
C ARG A 156 7.23 28.43 29.80
N GLY A 157 7.03 29.00 28.62
CA GLY A 157 6.90 30.44 28.40
C GLY A 157 5.50 31.00 28.64
N GLY A 158 4.54 30.16 29.03
CA GLY A 158 3.14 30.55 29.09
C GLY A 158 2.45 30.54 27.72
N VAL A 159 1.11 30.51 27.73
CA VAL A 159 0.31 30.44 26.50
C VAL A 159 0.59 31.64 25.59
N LYS A 160 1.09 31.36 24.38
CA LYS A 160 1.37 32.37 23.36
C LYS A 160 0.09 33.06 22.91
N ARG A 161 0.16 34.33 22.54
CA ARG A 161 -1.00 35.11 22.07
C ARG A 161 -0.98 35.22 20.55
N VAL A 162 -2.12 35.55 19.96
CA VAL A 162 -2.23 35.86 18.52
C VAL A 162 -1.27 37.01 18.13
N LYS A 163 -1.02 37.94 19.06
CA LYS A 163 -0.06 39.05 18.88
C LYS A 163 1.39 38.59 18.74
N ASP A 164 1.71 37.40 19.24
CA ASP A 164 3.04 36.78 19.19
C ASP A 164 3.22 35.91 17.93
N GLY A 165 2.25 35.95 17.00
CA GLY A 165 2.27 35.19 15.75
C GLY A 165 1.78 33.73 15.87
N ALA A 166 1.24 33.33 17.02
CA ALA A 166 0.71 31.98 17.23
C ALA A 166 -0.64 31.76 16.52
N SER A 167 -0.83 30.59 15.91
CA SER A 167 -2.13 30.21 15.33
C SER A 167 -3.15 29.89 16.42
N GLN A 168 -4.44 30.01 16.11
CA GLN A 168 -5.51 29.70 17.07
C GLN A 168 -5.45 28.24 17.57
N ASP A 169 -5.06 27.31 16.70
CA ASP A 169 -4.87 25.90 17.06
C ASP A 169 -3.65 25.69 17.98
N GLN A 170 -2.56 26.43 17.77
CA GLN A 170 -1.40 26.39 18.66
C GLN A 170 -1.78 26.88 20.06
N ILE A 171 -2.52 27.98 20.16
CA ILE A 171 -2.99 28.55 21.43
C ILE A 171 -3.88 27.54 22.16
N LEU A 172 -4.80 26.90 21.44
CA LEU A 172 -5.69 25.88 22.00
C LEU A 172 -4.91 24.67 22.53
N ASN A 173 -3.98 24.14 21.73
CA ASN A 173 -3.17 22.96 22.09
C ASN A 173 -2.24 23.25 23.28
N GLU A 174 -1.63 24.44 23.32
CA GLU A 174 -0.80 24.87 24.44
C GLU A 174 -1.64 25.03 25.72
N THR A 175 -2.84 25.61 25.62
CA THR A 175 -3.77 25.75 26.76
C THR A 175 -4.18 24.38 27.30
N ARG A 176 -4.52 23.43 26.43
CA ARG A 176 -4.86 22.04 26.81
C ARG A 176 -3.68 21.37 27.53
N LEU A 177 -2.47 21.53 27.00
CA LEU A 177 -1.28 20.91 27.58
C LEU A 177 -0.92 21.51 28.95
N GLN A 178 -1.08 22.82 29.14
CA GLN A 178 -0.93 23.45 30.46
C GLN A 178 -2.00 22.98 31.46
N ASN A 179 -3.25 22.82 31.03
CA ASN A 179 -4.30 22.26 31.88
C ASN A 179 -3.96 20.83 32.29
N LEU A 180 -3.48 20.00 31.35
CA LEU A 180 -3.01 18.64 31.63
C LEU A 180 -1.85 18.63 32.64
N GLN A 181 -0.88 19.55 32.53
CA GLN A 181 0.20 19.69 33.52
C GLN A 181 -0.34 20.01 34.92
N ARG A 182 -1.30 20.94 35.04
CA ARG A 182 -1.93 21.30 36.33
C ARG A 182 -2.71 20.12 36.92
N GLU A 183 -3.36 19.34 36.09
CA GLU A 183 -4.05 18.12 36.47
C GLU A 183 -3.08 17.03 36.97
N LEU A 184 -1.95 16.85 36.27
CA LEU A 184 -0.88 15.94 36.69
C LEU A 184 -0.22 16.38 38.01
N VAL A 185 -0.12 17.69 38.27
CA VAL A 185 0.31 18.19 39.59
C VAL A 185 -0.64 17.73 40.69
N LYS A 186 -1.96 17.78 40.47
CA LYS A 186 -2.94 17.25 41.43
C LYS A 186 -2.78 15.74 41.62
N ASP A 187 -2.54 15.00 40.54
CA ASP A 187 -2.33 13.55 40.60
C ASP A 187 -1.09 13.14 41.40
N LEU A 188 -0.08 14.01 41.59
CA LEU A 188 1.11 13.70 42.42
C LEU A 188 0.74 13.19 43.82
N ARG A 189 -0.42 13.60 44.36
CA ARG A 189 -0.92 13.16 45.67
C ARG A 189 -1.39 11.70 45.68
N GLU A 190 -1.78 11.17 44.53
CA GLU A 190 -2.35 9.83 44.33
C GLU A 190 -1.35 8.84 43.70
N VAL A 191 -0.11 9.28 43.40
CA VAL A 191 0.91 8.40 42.80
C VAL A 191 1.32 7.31 43.79
N ALA A 192 1.20 6.05 43.35
CA ALA A 192 1.38 4.88 44.20
C ALA A 192 2.82 4.67 44.70
N THR A 193 3.83 4.99 43.87
CA THR A 193 5.24 4.69 44.19
C THR A 193 6.13 5.94 44.16
N PRO A 194 7.11 6.07 45.09
CA PRO A 194 8.12 7.13 45.07
C PRO A 194 8.91 7.20 43.76
N ARG A 195 9.10 6.04 43.12
CA ARG A 195 9.80 5.88 41.83
C ARG A 195 9.08 6.58 40.68
N VAL A 196 7.76 6.38 40.57
CA VAL A 196 6.92 7.07 39.58
C VAL A 196 6.77 8.55 39.94
N CYS A 197 6.64 8.87 41.24
CA CYS A 197 6.55 10.23 41.74
C CYS A 197 7.78 11.06 41.34
N ALA A 198 8.99 10.54 41.52
CA ALA A 198 10.23 11.21 41.12
C ALA A 198 10.29 11.52 39.61
N ARG A 199 9.86 10.58 38.76
CA ARG A 199 9.81 10.74 37.30
C ARG A 199 8.78 11.79 36.87
N LEU A 200 7.60 11.76 37.49
CA LEU A 200 6.54 12.74 37.21
C LEU A 200 6.96 14.15 37.67
N ILE A 201 7.55 14.28 38.87
CA ILE A 201 8.12 15.55 39.35
C ILE A 201 9.15 16.07 38.35
N TRP A 202 10.04 15.20 37.83
CA TRP A 202 11.03 15.59 36.84
C TRP A 202 10.39 16.10 35.55
N ALA A 203 9.42 15.37 34.99
CA ALA A 203 8.74 15.74 33.76
C ALA A 203 7.99 17.09 33.90
N LEU A 204 7.33 17.30 35.04
CA LEU A 204 6.61 18.55 35.33
C LEU A 204 7.55 19.73 35.57
N SER A 205 8.57 19.56 36.42
CA SER A 205 9.46 20.65 36.85
C SER A 205 10.26 21.28 35.69
N GLU A 206 10.47 20.53 34.62
CA GLU A 206 11.16 21.02 33.42
C GLU A 206 10.29 21.99 32.61
N HIS A 207 8.97 21.77 32.56
CA HIS A 207 8.09 22.36 31.55
C HIS A 207 6.91 23.15 32.11
N ILE A 208 6.59 23.01 33.40
CA ILE A 208 5.47 23.71 34.02
C ILE A 208 5.72 25.22 34.04
N ASP A 209 4.68 25.97 33.71
CA ASP A 209 4.62 27.41 33.90
C ASP A 209 4.03 27.71 35.29
N LEU A 210 4.80 28.43 36.11
CA LEU A 210 4.41 28.91 37.44
C LEU A 210 4.43 30.44 37.51
N GLU A 211 4.53 31.13 36.38
CA GLU A 211 4.39 32.57 36.33
C GLU A 211 2.94 32.98 36.59
N GLY A 212 2.74 34.03 37.39
CA GLY A 212 1.40 34.54 37.70
C GLY A 212 0.60 33.71 38.71
N LEU A 213 1.22 32.81 39.48
CA LEU A 213 0.58 32.24 40.68
C LEU A 213 0.14 33.35 41.64
N ASP A 214 -1.08 33.24 42.16
CA ASP A 214 -1.66 34.23 43.06
C ASP A 214 -0.87 34.29 44.38
N PRO A 215 -0.22 35.43 44.70
CA PRO A 215 0.52 35.57 45.95
C PRO A 215 -0.35 35.36 47.20
N LEU A 216 -1.67 35.59 47.11
CA LEU A 216 -2.60 35.39 48.23
C LEU A 216 -2.85 33.91 48.55
N LEU A 217 -2.62 33.02 47.57
CA LEU A 217 -2.76 31.57 47.74
C LEU A 217 -1.42 30.92 48.11
N ALA A 218 -0.41 31.70 48.52
CA ALA A 218 0.93 31.18 48.76
C ALA A 218 0.98 30.10 49.86
N ASP A 219 0.06 30.16 50.82
CA ASP A 219 -0.08 29.21 51.92
C ASP A 219 -1.14 28.13 51.66
N ASP A 220 -1.83 28.17 50.51
CA ASP A 220 -2.87 27.20 50.15
C ASP A 220 -2.22 25.83 49.82
N PRO A 221 -2.61 24.73 50.48
CA PRO A 221 -2.13 23.40 50.11
C PRO A 221 -2.49 23.00 48.67
N GLU A 222 -3.52 23.60 48.07
CA GLU A 222 -3.95 23.38 46.68
C GLU A 222 -3.13 24.18 45.66
N ASP A 223 -2.25 25.08 46.09
CA ASP A 223 -1.34 25.79 45.21
C ASP A 223 -0.40 24.79 44.50
N PRO A 224 -0.27 24.85 43.14
CA PRO A 224 0.49 23.87 42.38
C PRO A 224 1.95 23.74 42.82
N LEU A 225 2.57 24.86 43.22
CA LEU A 225 3.94 24.86 43.71
C LEU A 225 4.02 24.13 45.06
N ASN A 226 3.12 24.41 46.00
CA ASN A 226 3.07 23.74 47.30
C ASN A 226 2.88 22.21 47.16
N ILE A 227 2.05 21.75 46.21
CA ILE A 227 1.88 20.32 45.91
C ILE A 227 3.20 19.71 45.41
N ILE A 228 3.93 20.37 44.51
CA ILE A 228 5.23 19.91 44.02
C ILE A 228 6.23 19.82 45.16
N ILE A 229 6.36 20.86 45.99
CA ILE A 229 7.29 20.90 47.14
C ILE A 229 6.98 19.77 48.14
N SER A 230 5.71 19.55 48.47
CA SER A 230 5.32 18.46 49.37
C SER A 230 5.71 17.08 48.83
N ASN A 231 5.57 16.84 47.53
CA ASN A 231 5.95 15.56 46.94
C ASN A 231 7.48 15.42 46.73
N VAL A 232 8.20 16.53 46.53
CA VAL A 232 9.68 16.56 46.60
C VAL A 232 10.13 16.10 47.99
N HIS A 233 9.54 16.64 49.05
CA HIS A 233 9.82 16.22 50.43
C HIS A 233 9.60 14.71 50.61
N LYS A 234 8.44 14.19 50.18
CA LYS A 234 8.11 12.76 50.27
C LYS A 234 9.18 11.87 49.62
N VAL A 235 9.72 12.24 48.45
CA VAL A 235 10.76 11.45 47.78
C VAL A 235 12.10 11.55 48.51
N LEU A 236 12.52 12.75 48.94
CA LEU A 236 13.81 12.96 49.60
C LEU A 236 13.90 12.18 50.94
N PHE A 237 12.84 12.24 51.74
CA PHE A 237 12.78 11.64 53.08
C PHE A 237 12.19 10.22 53.10
N ASN A 238 11.98 9.60 51.94
CA ASN A 238 11.47 8.23 51.88
C ASN A 238 12.45 7.24 52.52
N LEU A 239 11.99 6.56 53.58
CA LEU A 239 12.70 5.53 54.34
C LEU A 239 12.17 4.10 54.09
N ASP A 240 11.03 3.95 53.40
CA ASP A 240 10.34 2.66 53.21
C ASP A 240 11.00 1.73 52.18
N ALA A 241 12.22 2.07 51.73
CA ALA A 241 13.06 1.13 50.99
C ALA A 241 13.59 0.06 51.95
N SER A 242 12.79 -0.97 52.22
CA SER A 242 13.33 -2.27 52.63
C SER A 242 14.55 -2.59 51.74
N ALA A 243 15.58 -3.20 52.32
CA ALA A 243 16.94 -3.36 51.76
C ALA A 243 17.04 -4.11 50.40
N SER A 244 15.93 -4.35 49.71
CA SER A 244 15.81 -5.03 48.41
C SER A 244 15.59 -4.10 47.21
N THR A 245 15.24 -2.80 47.37
CA THR A 245 14.99 -1.89 46.23
C THR A 245 16.09 -0.86 46.04
N SER A 246 17.01 -1.18 45.14
CA SER A 246 18.24 -0.44 44.83
C SER A 246 18.08 0.93 44.12
N ASN A 247 16.84 1.43 43.94
CA ASN A 247 16.54 2.55 43.04
C ASN A 247 16.40 3.94 43.73
N ARG A 248 16.36 4.00 45.07
CA ARG A 248 16.18 5.26 45.83
C ARG A 248 17.17 6.36 45.44
N LEU A 249 18.43 6.00 45.19
CA LEU A 249 19.48 6.96 44.84
C LEU A 249 19.16 7.68 43.51
N GLN A 250 18.64 6.96 42.52
CA GLN A 250 18.26 7.56 41.23
C GLN A 250 17.05 8.48 41.37
N ASP A 251 16.05 8.06 42.16
CA ASP A 251 14.85 8.85 42.40
C ASP A 251 15.18 10.15 43.14
N VAL A 252 16.05 10.10 44.15
CA VAL A 252 16.57 11.28 44.86
C VAL A 252 17.37 12.18 43.91
N GLN A 253 18.27 11.62 43.10
CA GLN A 253 19.06 12.40 42.14
C GLN A 253 18.19 13.10 41.09
N ALA A 254 17.16 12.41 40.59
CA ALA A 254 16.17 12.97 39.68
C ALA A 254 15.47 14.18 40.31
N VAL A 255 14.98 14.04 41.55
CA VAL A 255 14.32 15.12 42.27
C VAL A 255 15.29 16.27 42.57
N LEU A 256 16.53 16.00 42.99
CA LEU A 256 17.53 17.07 43.21
C LEU A 256 17.82 17.86 41.93
N LEU A 257 17.83 17.21 40.77
CA LEU A 257 17.95 17.92 39.48
C LEU A 257 16.73 18.80 39.22
N SER A 258 15.52 18.31 39.48
CA SER A 258 14.27 19.08 39.40
C SER A 258 14.28 20.29 40.33
N VAL A 259 14.72 20.10 41.58
CA VAL A 259 14.87 21.16 42.58
C VAL A 259 15.82 22.25 42.10
N GLN A 260 16.97 21.86 41.53
CA GLN A 260 17.91 22.82 40.95
C GLN A 260 17.26 23.66 39.85
N ARG A 261 16.54 23.01 38.92
CA ARG A 261 15.93 23.68 37.77
C ARG A 261 14.77 24.58 38.20
N LEU A 262 13.86 24.07 39.03
CA LEU A 262 12.70 24.81 39.52
C LEU A 262 13.12 25.99 40.41
N GLY A 263 14.03 25.76 41.36
CA GLY A 263 14.51 26.78 42.30
C GLY A 263 15.36 27.87 41.64
N SER A 264 16.02 27.56 40.52
CA SER A 264 16.74 28.58 39.73
C SER A 264 15.83 29.37 38.78
N ARG A 265 14.62 28.87 38.48
CA ARG A 265 13.66 29.53 37.58
C ARG A 265 12.67 30.42 38.31
N HIS A 266 12.17 29.96 39.46
CA HIS A 266 11.07 30.62 40.16
C HIS A 266 11.54 31.06 41.56
N PRO A 267 11.58 32.37 41.87
CA PRO A 267 12.05 32.88 43.15
C PRO A 267 11.32 32.28 44.36
N ARG A 268 9.98 32.19 44.31
CA ARG A 268 9.15 31.58 45.36
C ARG A 268 9.51 30.10 45.57
N ALA A 269 9.70 29.35 44.49
CA ALA A 269 10.14 27.96 44.56
C ALA A 269 11.54 27.85 45.18
N GLY A 270 12.47 28.74 44.80
CA GLY A 270 13.82 28.80 45.34
C GLY A 270 13.85 28.94 46.86
N VAL A 271 12.99 29.79 47.44
CA VAL A 271 12.88 29.97 48.90
C VAL A 271 12.39 28.69 49.58
N LEU A 272 11.29 28.10 49.09
CA LEU A 272 10.73 26.88 49.68
C LEU A 272 11.69 25.69 49.56
N LEU A 273 12.32 25.53 48.39
CA LEU A 273 13.29 24.46 48.13
C LEU A 273 14.59 24.64 48.92
N THR A 274 15.00 25.87 49.23
CA THR A 274 16.16 26.12 50.08
C THR A 274 15.95 25.51 51.46
N LYS A 275 14.76 25.69 52.06
CA LYS A 275 14.41 25.09 53.34
C LYS A 275 14.45 23.56 53.29
N GLU A 276 13.77 22.97 52.30
CA GLU A 276 13.74 21.51 52.09
C GLU A 276 15.13 20.91 51.91
N LEU A 277 16.00 21.55 51.11
CA LEU A 277 17.36 21.09 50.87
C LEU A 277 18.26 21.21 52.10
N GLU A 278 18.09 22.24 52.93
CA GLU A 278 18.84 22.39 54.17
C GLU A 278 18.47 21.30 55.18
N GLU A 279 17.17 21.02 55.33
CA GLU A 279 16.66 19.93 56.17
C GLU A 279 17.14 18.56 55.66
N PHE A 280 17.04 18.29 54.35
CA PHE A 280 17.49 17.03 53.76
C PHE A 280 19.00 16.84 53.90
N ARG A 281 19.79 17.89 53.67
CA ARG A 281 21.25 17.89 53.85
C ARG A 281 21.67 17.64 55.30
N ALA A 282 20.93 18.18 56.26
CA ALA A 282 21.19 17.97 57.69
C ALA A 282 20.74 16.59 58.18
N SER A 283 19.82 15.94 57.47
CA SER A 283 19.27 14.64 57.85
C SER A 283 20.29 13.49 57.75
N ASN A 284 19.97 12.38 58.43
CA ASN A 284 20.70 11.11 58.32
C ASN A 284 20.31 10.32 57.05
N VAL A 285 19.33 10.82 56.30
CA VAL A 285 18.72 10.16 55.14
C VAL A 285 19.47 10.49 53.84
N SER A 286 20.31 11.53 53.86
CA SER A 286 21.21 11.91 52.77
C SER A 286 22.62 11.34 52.96
N ASP A 287 23.17 10.76 51.89
CA ASP A 287 24.56 10.31 51.83
C ASP A 287 25.53 11.47 51.52
N SER A 288 26.84 11.19 51.48
CA SER A 288 27.87 12.21 51.21
C SER A 288 27.71 12.88 49.83
N VAL A 289 27.27 12.12 48.83
CA VAL A 289 27.08 12.59 47.45
C VAL A 289 25.90 13.55 47.39
N ASN A 290 24.74 13.15 47.93
CA ASN A 290 23.54 13.99 47.98
C ASN A 290 23.79 15.24 48.83
N LYS A 291 24.52 15.14 49.95
CA LYS A 291 24.93 16.31 50.76
C LYS A 291 25.81 17.29 49.99
N HIS A 292 26.67 16.80 49.10
CA HIS A 292 27.47 17.66 48.23
C HIS A 292 26.62 18.30 47.13
N GLN A 293 25.75 17.52 46.49
CA GLN A 293 24.84 18.01 45.45
C GLN A 293 23.88 19.07 45.99
N SER A 294 23.27 18.86 47.17
CA SER A 294 22.43 19.87 47.82
C SER A 294 23.20 21.16 48.12
N ARG A 295 24.48 21.09 48.52
CA ARG A 295 25.31 22.29 48.72
C ARG A 295 25.51 23.07 47.40
N LEU A 296 25.79 22.38 46.31
CA LEU A 296 25.95 22.99 44.99
C LEU A 296 24.64 23.65 44.53
N ILE A 297 23.50 22.98 44.72
CA ILE A 297 22.19 23.50 44.34
C ILE A 297 21.85 24.75 45.16
N LEU A 298 22.04 24.71 46.49
CA LEU A 298 21.83 25.86 47.37
C LEU A 298 22.68 27.08 46.95
N GLN A 299 23.95 26.86 46.60
CA GLN A 299 24.81 27.93 46.07
C GLN A 299 24.28 28.50 44.77
N ARG A 300 23.77 27.67 43.86
CA ARG A 300 23.19 28.11 42.59
C ARG A 300 21.91 28.91 42.79
N ILE A 301 20.98 28.45 43.64
CA ILE A 301 19.76 29.18 43.97
C ILE A 301 20.12 30.55 44.58
N LYS A 302 21.05 30.58 45.54
CA LYS A 302 21.52 31.82 46.18
C LYS A 302 22.19 32.78 45.17
N TYR A 303 22.97 32.23 44.24
CA TYR A 303 23.61 33.04 43.20
C TYR A 303 22.56 33.70 42.30
N VAL A 304 21.60 32.91 41.80
CA VAL A 304 20.52 33.41 40.93
C VAL A 304 19.65 34.44 41.67
N SER A 305 19.32 34.21 42.94
CA SER A 305 18.52 35.17 43.71
C SER A 305 19.24 36.50 43.98
N THR A 306 20.58 36.50 43.96
CA THR A 306 21.39 37.72 44.19
C THR A 306 21.77 38.44 42.89
N HIS A 307 21.61 37.78 41.74
CA HIS A 307 21.96 38.30 40.42
C HIS A 307 20.76 38.19 39.46
N ALA A 308 19.62 38.76 39.85
CA ALA A 308 18.38 38.67 39.08
C ALA A 308 18.46 39.34 37.69
N ASP A 309 19.35 40.33 37.53
CA ASP A 309 19.53 41.10 36.29
C ASP A 309 20.53 40.46 35.31
N ASP A 310 21.36 39.51 35.79
CA ASP A 310 22.26 38.76 34.92
C ASP A 310 21.46 37.71 34.16
N LYS A 311 21.56 37.71 32.83
CA LYS A 311 21.13 36.59 31.96
C LYS A 311 22.02 35.37 32.16
N TRP A 312 22.20 34.93 33.40
CA TRP A 312 23.09 33.83 33.72
C TRP A 312 22.54 32.53 33.11
N ALA A 313 23.41 31.77 32.45
CA ALA A 313 23.16 30.44 31.86
C ALA A 313 22.93 29.34 32.92
N GLY A 314 22.34 29.72 34.07
CA GLY A 314 21.92 28.82 35.13
C GLY A 314 20.68 28.02 34.74
N VAL A 315 19.88 28.58 33.85
CA VAL A 315 18.75 27.96 33.18
C VAL A 315 19.30 27.21 31.97
N SER A 316 19.47 25.89 32.06
CA SER A 316 19.62 25.11 30.83
C SER A 316 18.35 25.30 30.00
N GLU A 317 18.50 25.48 28.68
CA GLU A 317 17.39 25.27 27.77
C GLU A 317 16.84 23.86 27.98
N ALA A 318 15.50 23.73 27.93
CA ALA A 318 14.87 22.43 28.03
C ALA A 318 15.31 21.62 26.80
N ARG A 319 15.86 20.43 27.00
CA ARG A 319 16.37 19.62 25.87
C ARG A 319 15.29 18.80 25.17
N GLY A 320 14.06 18.76 25.70
CA GLY A 320 12.99 17.88 25.23
C GLY A 320 13.31 16.38 25.40
N ASP A 321 14.43 16.04 26.05
CA ASP A 321 14.95 14.70 26.21
C ASP A 321 14.51 14.09 27.55
N TYR A 322 13.79 12.98 27.51
CA TYR A 322 13.44 12.20 28.70
C TYR A 322 14.59 11.25 29.09
N PRO A 323 15.14 11.33 30.33
CA PRO A 323 16.40 10.66 30.69
C PRO A 323 16.23 9.23 31.21
N PHE A 324 15.01 8.79 31.56
CA PHE A 324 14.77 7.51 32.24
C PHE A 324 14.53 6.33 31.28
N SER A 325 14.92 6.47 30.01
CA SER A 325 14.68 5.43 29.01
C SER A 325 15.50 4.15 29.23
N HIS A 326 14.86 2.98 29.14
CA HIS A 326 15.44 1.68 29.47
C HIS A 326 16.63 1.25 28.59
N HIS A 327 16.74 1.74 27.35
CA HIS A 327 17.90 1.49 26.46
C HIS A 327 19.21 2.14 26.92
N LYS A 328 19.17 3.13 27.85
CA LYS A 328 20.36 3.82 28.38
C LYS A 328 20.78 3.32 29.78
N LEU A 329 19.98 2.48 30.44
CA LEU A 329 20.21 2.01 31.81
C LEU A 329 20.78 0.57 31.85
N THR A 330 21.49 0.16 30.81
CA THR A 330 21.80 -1.23 30.43
C THR A 330 22.65 -2.06 31.40
N VAL A 331 23.03 -1.58 32.58
CA VAL A 331 24.10 -2.25 33.35
C VAL A 331 23.78 -2.61 34.81
N GLN A 332 22.75 -2.08 35.47
CA GLN A 332 22.81 -2.06 36.95
C GLN A 332 21.78 -2.87 37.77
N PHE A 333 20.70 -3.41 37.21
CA PHE A 333 19.65 -4.01 38.07
C PHE A 333 19.12 -5.37 37.57
N TYR A 334 19.25 -6.38 38.44
CA TYR A 334 18.72 -7.75 38.31
C TYR A 334 17.27 -7.87 38.86
N GLU A 335 16.49 -6.81 38.81
CA GLU A 335 15.11 -6.81 39.31
C GLU A 335 14.15 -7.44 38.28
N ALA A 336 13.23 -8.31 38.74
CA ALA A 336 12.29 -9.02 37.86
C ALA A 336 11.37 -8.07 37.08
N ALA A 337 10.97 -6.95 37.69
CA ALA A 337 10.18 -5.90 37.04
C ALA A 337 10.94 -5.28 35.86
N ALA A 338 12.23 -4.98 36.02
CA ALA A 338 13.06 -4.43 34.95
C ALA A 338 13.26 -5.42 33.78
N ALA A 339 13.27 -6.74 34.07
CA ALA A 339 13.32 -7.76 33.01
C ALA A 339 11.99 -7.82 32.23
N GLN A 340 10.84 -7.66 32.90
CA GLN A 340 9.54 -7.55 32.26
C GLN A 340 9.43 -6.30 31.39
N ASP A 341 9.90 -5.15 31.87
CA ASP A 341 9.97 -3.90 31.10
C ASP A 341 10.76 -4.07 29.80
N ARG A 342 11.97 -4.67 29.86
CA ARG A 342 12.78 -4.93 28.65
C ARG A 342 12.10 -5.88 27.67
N LYS A 343 11.43 -6.91 28.19
CA LYS A 343 10.67 -7.86 27.37
C LYS A 343 9.53 -7.13 26.66
N LEU A 344 8.78 -6.30 27.39
CA LEU A 344 7.68 -5.51 26.84
C LEU A 344 8.19 -4.51 25.80
N GLU A 345 9.26 -3.77 26.10
CA GLU A 345 9.92 -2.85 25.17
C GLU A 345 10.31 -3.56 23.86
N GLY A 346 10.98 -4.72 23.96
CA GLY A 346 11.37 -5.51 22.80
C GLY A 346 10.18 -6.00 21.96
N LEU A 347 9.10 -6.45 22.60
CA LEU A 347 7.90 -6.90 21.90
C LEU A 347 7.15 -5.74 21.22
N VAL A 348 6.99 -4.60 21.91
CA VAL A 348 6.32 -3.40 21.38
C VAL A 348 7.13 -2.83 20.22
N HIS A 349 8.43 -2.62 20.39
CA HIS A 349 9.29 -2.13 19.31
C HIS A 349 9.30 -3.07 18.11
N LYS A 350 9.39 -4.38 18.32
CA LYS A 350 9.34 -5.35 17.22
C LYS A 350 8.01 -5.27 16.47
N ALA A 351 6.88 -5.30 17.18
CA ALA A 351 5.56 -5.25 16.58
C ALA A 351 5.33 -3.95 15.78
N ILE A 352 5.72 -2.81 16.35
CA ILE A 352 5.61 -1.51 15.69
C ILE A 352 6.57 -1.45 14.49
N LEU A 353 7.85 -1.79 14.65
CA LEU A 353 8.80 -1.75 13.54
C LEU A 353 8.38 -2.67 12.39
N GLU A 354 7.88 -3.88 12.65
CA GLU A 354 7.38 -4.77 11.59
C GLU A 354 6.19 -4.16 10.84
N LEU A 355 5.30 -3.47 11.56
CA LEU A 355 4.11 -2.84 11.00
C LEU A 355 4.44 -1.57 10.19
N TRP A 356 5.40 -0.79 10.67
CA TRP A 356 5.79 0.51 10.11
C TRP A 356 6.98 0.41 9.14
N ARG A 357 7.61 -0.76 8.98
CA ARG A 357 8.68 -0.99 8.00
C ARG A 357 8.13 -0.77 6.58
N PRO A 358 8.81 -0.01 5.72
CA PRO A 358 8.52 -0.02 4.29
C PRO A 358 8.61 -1.46 3.78
N GLN A 359 7.81 -1.84 2.78
CA GLN A 359 7.99 -3.16 2.17
C GLN A 359 9.45 -3.31 1.72
N PRO A 360 10.15 -4.38 2.15
CA PRO A 360 11.55 -4.55 1.79
C PRO A 360 11.65 -4.62 0.27
N SER A 361 12.61 -3.90 -0.32
CA SER A 361 12.86 -3.96 -1.76
C SER A 361 13.15 -5.40 -2.19
N GLU A 362 12.83 -5.74 -3.43
CA GLU A 362 13.09 -7.09 -3.99
C GLU A 362 14.57 -7.49 -3.84
N LEU A 363 15.47 -6.51 -3.95
CA LEU A 363 16.91 -6.67 -3.74
C LEU A 363 17.25 -7.03 -2.28
N THR A 364 16.59 -6.39 -1.31
CA THR A 364 16.76 -6.73 0.12
C THR A 364 16.23 -8.13 0.42
N GLN A 365 15.09 -8.51 -0.17
CA GLN A 365 14.49 -9.83 -0.03
C GLN A 365 15.37 -10.94 -0.63
N LEU A 366 16.02 -10.68 -1.78
CA LEU A 366 16.98 -11.58 -2.43
C LEU A 366 18.27 -11.76 -1.61
N LEU A 367 18.73 -10.72 -0.92
CA LEU A 367 19.95 -10.77 -0.11
C LEU A 367 19.74 -11.43 1.26
N THR A 368 18.56 -11.27 1.86
CA THR A 368 18.21 -11.96 3.12
C THR A 368 17.74 -13.37 2.84
N LYS A 369 18.66 -14.34 2.84
CA LYS A 369 18.35 -15.78 2.83
C LYS A 369 17.43 -16.13 4.01
N GLY A 370 16.11 -16.18 3.80
CA GLY A 370 15.19 -16.58 4.88
C GLY A 370 13.69 -16.36 4.70
N PHE A 371 13.18 -15.88 3.57
CA PHE A 371 11.73 -15.80 3.33
C PHE A 371 11.28 -16.76 2.21
N ASP A 372 10.06 -17.27 2.36
CA ASP A 372 9.45 -18.30 1.53
C ASP A 372 9.63 -18.00 0.03
N SER A 373 10.19 -18.96 -0.69
CA SER A 373 10.51 -18.94 -2.13
C SER A 373 9.29 -18.78 -3.05
N SER A 374 8.09 -18.54 -2.50
CA SER A 374 6.85 -18.31 -3.25
C SER A 374 6.59 -16.82 -3.54
N SER A 375 7.28 -15.89 -2.87
CA SER A 375 7.14 -14.44 -3.10
C SER A 375 8.27 -13.82 -3.92
N LEU A 376 9.34 -14.57 -4.19
CA LEU A 376 10.40 -14.14 -5.11
C LEU A 376 9.88 -14.34 -6.54
N ARG A 377 9.79 -13.24 -7.30
CA ARG A 377 9.69 -13.32 -8.76
C ARG A 377 10.88 -14.16 -9.22
N VAL A 378 10.62 -15.28 -9.90
CA VAL A 378 11.69 -16.12 -10.50
C VAL A 378 12.57 -15.18 -11.33
N PRO A 379 13.92 -15.29 -11.24
CA PRO A 379 14.80 -14.46 -12.06
C PRO A 379 14.31 -14.48 -13.52
N PRO A 380 14.04 -13.31 -14.13
CA PRO A 380 13.46 -13.28 -15.45
C PRO A 380 14.36 -14.03 -16.43
N ALA A 381 13.75 -14.75 -17.38
CA ALA A 381 14.49 -15.48 -18.40
C ALA A 381 15.41 -14.52 -19.16
N ALA A 382 16.69 -14.88 -19.28
CA ALA A 382 17.65 -14.04 -19.97
C ALA A 382 17.33 -14.03 -21.48
N ILE A 383 17.34 -12.83 -22.06
CA ILE A 383 17.05 -12.58 -23.47
C ILE A 383 18.37 -12.44 -24.21
N PRO A 384 18.61 -13.21 -25.29
CA PRO A 384 19.78 -13.02 -26.12
C PRO A 384 19.68 -11.69 -26.87
N LEU A 385 20.70 -10.85 -26.76
CA LEU A 385 20.81 -9.57 -27.45
C LEU A 385 21.64 -9.64 -28.74
N SER A 386 22.45 -10.68 -28.88
CA SER A 386 23.29 -10.94 -30.04
C SER A 386 22.95 -12.29 -30.67
N GLY A 387 23.33 -12.49 -31.92
CA GLY A 387 23.24 -13.80 -32.58
C GLY A 387 24.24 -14.79 -32.01
N SER A 388 23.97 -16.08 -32.18
CA SER A 388 24.89 -17.17 -31.81
C SER A 388 26.15 -17.21 -32.68
N SER A 389 26.15 -16.53 -33.83
CA SER A 389 27.29 -16.38 -34.74
C SER A 389 28.14 -15.14 -34.45
N ASP A 390 27.75 -14.30 -33.50
CA ASP A 390 28.48 -13.08 -33.18
C ASP A 390 29.73 -13.38 -32.34
N PRO A 391 30.82 -12.63 -32.51
CA PRO A 391 32.09 -12.86 -31.81
C PRO A 391 31.97 -12.75 -30.28
N CYS A 392 31.04 -11.91 -29.81
CA CYS A 392 30.64 -11.85 -28.42
C CYS A 392 29.16 -12.17 -28.31
N TYR A 393 28.82 -13.23 -27.56
CA TYR A 393 27.45 -13.58 -27.25
C TYR A 393 26.99 -12.87 -25.97
N ILE A 394 25.82 -12.23 -26.02
CA ILE A 394 25.29 -11.41 -24.92
C ILE A 394 23.89 -11.85 -24.55
N GLU A 395 23.72 -12.15 -23.27
CA GLU A 395 22.42 -12.38 -22.65
C GLU A 395 22.13 -11.26 -21.66
N ALA A 396 20.89 -10.82 -21.60
CA ALA A 396 20.47 -9.75 -20.71
C ALA A 396 19.19 -10.11 -19.95
N TYR A 397 19.12 -9.72 -18.68
CA TYR A 397 17.88 -9.71 -17.91
C TYR A 397 17.85 -8.45 -17.05
N HIS A 398 16.67 -8.00 -16.65
CA HIS A 398 16.54 -6.84 -15.78
C HIS A 398 15.95 -7.22 -14.43
N LEU A 399 16.27 -6.43 -13.41
CA LEU A 399 15.60 -6.41 -12.12
C LEU A 399 15.05 -5.02 -11.89
N ALA A 400 13.80 -4.94 -11.47
CA ALA A 400 13.11 -3.69 -11.22
C ALA A 400 12.92 -3.48 -9.72
N ASP A 401 13.26 -2.30 -9.23
CA ASP A 401 13.01 -1.87 -7.86
C ASP A 401 12.02 -0.71 -7.88
N SER A 402 10.75 -1.05 -7.70
CA SER A 402 9.66 -0.07 -7.70
C SER A 402 9.70 0.88 -6.49
N GLY A 403 10.40 0.51 -5.41
CA GLY A 403 10.53 1.36 -4.22
C GLY A 403 11.49 2.53 -4.44
N ASP A 404 12.60 2.26 -5.15
CA ASP A 404 13.62 3.25 -5.50
C ASP A 404 13.42 3.87 -6.90
N GLY A 405 12.47 3.36 -7.69
CA GLY A 405 12.21 3.81 -9.07
C GLY A 405 13.35 3.45 -10.03
N ARG A 406 14.01 2.31 -9.82
CA ARG A 406 15.23 1.91 -10.52
C ARG A 406 15.05 0.61 -11.29
N ILE A 407 15.76 0.48 -12.40
CA ILE A 407 15.93 -0.78 -13.12
C ILE A 407 17.40 -1.06 -13.27
N SER A 408 17.81 -2.29 -12.96
CA SER A 408 19.18 -2.78 -13.15
C SER A 408 19.19 -3.81 -14.27
N LEU A 409 19.84 -3.47 -15.38
CA LEU A 409 20.14 -4.39 -16.47
C LEU A 409 21.38 -5.20 -16.11
N HIS A 410 21.24 -6.51 -16.09
CA HIS A 410 22.33 -7.47 -15.93
C HIS A 410 22.67 -8.06 -17.29
N LEU A 411 23.96 -8.02 -17.63
CA LEU A 411 24.51 -8.50 -18.89
C LEU A 411 25.50 -9.62 -18.59
N LYS A 412 25.38 -10.70 -19.35
CA LYS A 412 26.32 -11.81 -19.39
C LYS A 412 26.96 -11.81 -20.77
N VAL A 413 28.26 -11.60 -20.82
CA VAL A 413 29.03 -11.50 -22.06
C VAL A 413 29.97 -12.69 -22.16
N LEU A 414 29.86 -13.45 -23.24
CA LEU A 414 30.74 -14.55 -23.59
C LEU A 414 31.54 -14.20 -24.83
N ASN A 415 32.84 -14.44 -24.79
CA ASN A 415 33.67 -14.42 -25.99
C ASN A 415 33.55 -15.78 -26.70
N LEU A 416 33.03 -15.77 -27.92
CA LEU A 416 32.90 -16.97 -28.76
C LEU A 416 34.08 -17.13 -29.73
N THR A 417 35.03 -16.20 -29.75
CA THR A 417 36.24 -16.31 -30.57
C THR A 417 37.32 -17.13 -29.87
N GLU A 418 38.22 -17.74 -30.64
CA GLU A 418 39.37 -18.49 -30.11
C GLU A 418 40.45 -17.56 -29.52
N LEU A 419 40.40 -16.26 -29.81
CA LEU A 419 41.33 -15.25 -29.34
C LEU A 419 40.85 -14.63 -28.03
N GLU A 420 41.75 -14.44 -27.08
CA GLU A 420 41.45 -13.68 -25.86
C GLU A 420 41.29 -12.18 -26.18
N LEU A 421 40.17 -11.60 -25.74
CA LEU A 421 39.90 -10.19 -25.96
C LEU A 421 40.43 -9.38 -24.77
N ASN A 422 41.57 -8.72 -24.97
CA ASN A 422 42.22 -7.91 -23.93
C ASN A 422 41.34 -6.77 -23.40
N ARG A 423 40.49 -6.19 -24.27
CA ARG A 423 39.56 -5.12 -23.90
C ARG A 423 38.26 -5.22 -24.69
N VAL A 424 37.15 -5.21 -23.95
CA VAL A 424 35.78 -5.14 -24.48
C VAL A 424 35.05 -4.01 -23.76
N ASP A 425 34.66 -2.97 -24.49
CA ASP A 425 33.87 -1.86 -23.97
C ASP A 425 32.39 -2.09 -24.30
N ILE A 426 31.56 -2.24 -23.28
CA ILE A 426 30.10 -2.33 -23.40
C ILE A 426 29.53 -0.93 -23.19
N ARG A 427 28.87 -0.39 -24.20
CA ARG A 427 28.14 0.87 -24.13
C ARG A 427 26.66 0.58 -24.07
N VAL A 428 25.99 1.20 -23.11
CA VAL A 428 24.53 1.17 -22.99
C VAL A 428 24.02 2.58 -23.24
N GLY A 429 23.16 2.71 -24.25
CA GLY A 429 22.37 3.91 -24.51
C GLY A 429 20.93 3.74 -24.02
N LEU A 430 20.24 4.84 -23.79
CA LEU A 430 18.87 4.85 -23.25
C LEU A 430 17.87 5.41 -24.26
N SER A 431 16.62 4.96 -24.17
CA SER A 431 15.48 5.48 -24.91
C SER A 431 14.24 5.52 -24.02
N GLY A 432 13.35 6.49 -24.25
CA GLY A 432 12.15 6.74 -23.45
C GLY A 432 12.46 7.47 -22.14
N ALA A 433 11.73 7.13 -21.08
CA ALA A 433 11.78 7.79 -19.78
C ALA A 433 12.99 7.43 -18.89
N LEU A 434 13.97 6.69 -19.41
CA LEU A 434 15.15 6.23 -18.69
C LEU A 434 16.21 7.32 -18.57
N TYR A 435 16.87 7.39 -17.42
CA TYR A 435 18.00 8.29 -17.20
C TYR A 435 19.08 7.63 -16.34
N TYR A 436 20.33 8.07 -16.51
CA TYR A 436 21.41 7.70 -15.61
C TYR A 436 21.41 8.61 -14.39
N MET A 437 21.60 8.03 -13.20
CA MET A 437 21.56 8.77 -11.93
C MET A 437 22.69 9.80 -11.79
N ASP A 438 23.77 9.64 -12.55
CA ASP A 438 24.90 10.58 -12.62
C ASP A 438 24.73 11.65 -13.71
N GLY A 439 23.60 11.63 -14.44
CA GLY A 439 23.32 12.54 -15.54
C GLY A 439 24.12 12.27 -16.82
N SER A 440 24.84 11.16 -16.90
CA SER A 440 25.55 10.77 -18.12
C SER A 440 24.57 10.41 -19.25
N PRO A 441 24.94 10.55 -20.54
CA PRO A 441 24.10 10.14 -21.67
C PRO A 441 24.25 8.65 -22.02
N GLN A 442 25.32 8.00 -21.56
CA GLN A 442 25.62 6.59 -21.83
C GLN A 442 26.45 6.00 -20.68
N ALA A 443 26.21 4.73 -20.35
CA ALA A 443 27.09 3.98 -19.46
C ALA A 443 28.12 3.20 -20.30
N VAL A 444 29.40 3.27 -19.90
CA VAL A 444 30.48 2.48 -20.50
C VAL A 444 31.05 1.55 -19.44
N ARG A 445 30.99 0.24 -19.68
CA ARG A 445 31.62 -0.80 -18.86
C ARG A 445 32.79 -1.39 -19.63
N GLN A 446 33.99 -1.22 -19.09
CA GLN A 446 35.20 -1.81 -19.67
C GLN A 446 35.46 -3.17 -19.02
N LEU A 447 35.39 -4.22 -19.83
CA LEU A 447 35.78 -5.56 -19.45
C LEU A 447 37.22 -5.79 -19.94
N ARG A 448 38.07 -6.34 -19.09
CA ARG A 448 39.47 -6.63 -19.41
C ARG A 448 39.66 -8.14 -19.41
N ASN A 449 40.49 -8.62 -20.33
CA ASN A 449 40.91 -10.03 -20.45
C ASN A 449 39.71 -11.00 -20.49
N VAL A 450 38.83 -10.80 -21.48
CA VAL A 450 37.66 -11.67 -21.68
C VAL A 450 38.13 -12.96 -22.37
N VAL A 451 38.30 -14.01 -21.57
CA VAL A 451 38.75 -15.34 -22.01
C VAL A 451 37.65 -16.01 -22.83
N SER A 452 38.05 -16.82 -23.81
CA SER A 452 37.11 -17.60 -24.63
C SER A 452 36.24 -18.52 -23.77
N GLN A 453 34.94 -18.56 -24.06
CA GLN A 453 33.95 -19.42 -23.40
C GLN A 453 33.71 -19.18 -21.89
N ASP A 454 34.35 -18.18 -21.27
CA ASP A 454 34.12 -17.83 -19.86
C ASP A 454 33.16 -16.62 -19.74
N PRO A 455 31.98 -16.77 -19.09
CA PRO A 455 31.02 -15.69 -18.99
C PRO A 455 31.45 -14.59 -18.02
N VAL A 456 31.53 -13.37 -18.53
CA VAL A 456 31.77 -12.16 -17.72
C VAL A 456 30.45 -11.44 -17.47
N LEU A 457 30.15 -11.18 -16.19
CA LEU A 457 28.94 -10.48 -15.77
C LEU A 457 29.21 -8.99 -15.58
N CYS A 458 28.30 -8.14 -16.04
CA CYS A 458 28.29 -6.73 -15.71
C CYS A 458 26.86 -6.21 -15.53
N SER A 459 26.72 -5.08 -14.84
CA SER A 459 25.40 -4.48 -14.60
C SER A 459 25.41 -2.97 -14.81
N VAL A 460 24.25 -2.47 -15.22
CA VAL A 460 23.97 -1.05 -15.47
C VAL A 460 22.62 -0.72 -14.83
N THR A 461 22.64 0.23 -13.89
CA THR A 461 21.44 0.69 -13.20
C THR A 461 21.01 2.05 -13.72
N VAL A 462 19.72 2.20 -13.97
CA VAL A 462 19.07 3.39 -14.51
C VAL A 462 17.84 3.75 -13.68
N GLY A 463 17.50 5.04 -13.63
CA GLY A 463 16.24 5.53 -13.08
C GLY A 463 15.18 5.66 -14.16
N ILE A 464 13.91 5.65 -13.75
CA ILE A 464 12.76 5.93 -14.64
C ILE A 464 12.05 7.19 -14.14
N SER A 465 11.76 8.10 -15.06
CA SER A 465 11.15 9.40 -14.73
C SER A 465 9.63 9.41 -14.78
N HIS A 466 9.02 8.68 -15.72
CA HIS A 466 7.57 8.61 -15.89
C HIS A 466 7.15 7.33 -16.64
N PHE A 467 5.85 7.08 -16.75
CA PHE A 467 5.30 5.88 -17.39
C PHE A 467 5.41 5.98 -18.92
N GLU A 468 6.45 5.37 -19.50
CA GLU A 468 6.71 5.37 -20.94
C GLU A 468 7.43 4.08 -21.36
N LYS A 469 7.22 3.67 -22.62
CA LYS A 469 7.98 2.57 -23.24
C LYS A 469 9.46 2.92 -23.27
N SER A 470 10.26 2.03 -22.70
CA SER A 470 11.67 2.26 -22.41
C SER A 470 12.52 1.13 -22.95
N ALA A 471 13.70 1.46 -23.49
CA ALA A 471 14.61 0.47 -24.04
C ALA A 471 16.08 0.83 -23.77
N LEU A 472 16.90 -0.19 -23.55
CA LEU A 472 18.34 -0.07 -23.40
C LEU A 472 19.04 -0.59 -24.66
N TRP A 473 19.86 0.27 -25.28
CA TRP A 473 20.60 -0.03 -26.50
C TRP A 473 22.01 -0.50 -26.15
N VAL A 474 22.30 -1.78 -26.36
CA VAL A 474 23.62 -2.36 -26.04
C VAL A 474 24.50 -2.37 -27.28
N GLN A 475 25.70 -1.83 -27.14
CA GLN A 475 26.74 -1.84 -28.16
C GLN A 475 28.04 -2.38 -27.55
N VAL A 476 28.66 -3.34 -28.22
CA VAL A 476 29.92 -3.92 -27.79
C VAL A 476 31.03 -3.50 -28.74
N LEU A 477 32.10 -2.94 -28.19
CA LEU A 477 33.29 -2.56 -28.91
C LEU A 477 34.43 -3.42 -28.39
N TYR A 478 34.99 -4.29 -29.22
CA TYR A 478 36.15 -5.08 -28.86
C TYR A 478 37.33 -4.72 -29.77
N TYR A 479 38.54 -4.85 -29.22
CA TYR A 479 39.77 -4.43 -29.87
C TYR A 479 40.66 -5.66 -30.11
N PRO A 480 40.48 -6.37 -31.23
CA PRO A 480 41.17 -7.64 -31.48
C PRO A 480 42.69 -7.48 -31.65
N PHE A 481 43.19 -6.27 -31.94
CA PHE A 481 44.61 -5.99 -32.15
C PHE A 481 45.26 -5.21 -30.99
N TYR A 482 44.56 -5.04 -29.87
CA TYR A 482 45.07 -4.29 -28.72
C TYR A 482 46.25 -5.01 -28.07
N GLY A 483 47.44 -4.40 -28.14
CA GLY A 483 48.68 -4.97 -27.60
C GLY A 483 49.56 -5.70 -28.62
N SER A 484 49.15 -5.84 -29.89
CA SER A 484 49.98 -6.45 -30.95
C SER A 484 50.99 -5.48 -31.60
N GLY A 485 51.13 -4.28 -31.04
CA GLY A 485 52.11 -3.27 -31.46
C GLY A 485 53.49 -3.49 -30.84
N ALA A 486 54.08 -4.68 -31.00
CA ALA A 486 55.53 -4.78 -30.97
C ALA A 486 56.04 -4.32 -32.33
N ALA A 487 56.87 -3.28 -32.36
CA ALA A 487 57.64 -2.95 -33.54
C ALA A 487 58.58 -4.13 -33.87
N GLY A 488 58.41 -4.74 -35.04
CA GLY A 488 59.28 -5.78 -35.57
C GLY A 488 58.51 -6.88 -36.29
N ASP A 489 58.95 -7.21 -37.51
CA ASP A 489 58.50 -8.32 -38.36
C ASP A 489 57.20 -8.13 -39.15
N TYR A 490 57.20 -7.13 -40.03
CA TYR A 490 56.66 -7.32 -41.38
C TYR A 490 57.71 -6.78 -42.37
N ASP A 491 58.64 -7.66 -42.76
CA ASP A 491 59.55 -7.43 -43.88
C ASP A 491 58.72 -7.48 -45.16
N GLY A 492 58.26 -6.31 -45.59
CA GLY A 492 57.62 -6.08 -46.88
C GLY A 492 58.35 -4.94 -47.57
N ASP A 493 59.46 -5.28 -48.23
CA ASP A 493 60.22 -4.42 -49.14
C ASP A 493 59.28 -3.76 -50.16
N TYR A 494 59.02 -2.46 -50.02
CA TYR A 494 58.82 -1.55 -51.16
C TYR A 494 59.38 -0.17 -50.86
N ALA A 495 60.17 0.30 -51.82
CA ALA A 495 61.08 1.42 -51.77
C ALA A 495 60.41 2.80 -51.77
N GLU A 496 61.13 3.75 -51.17
CA GLU A 496 61.14 5.21 -51.43
C GLU A 496 59.80 5.96 -51.40
N GLU A 497 59.44 6.51 -50.23
CA GLU A 497 58.65 7.75 -50.18
C GLU A 497 59.27 8.81 -49.24
N ASP A 498 59.17 10.04 -49.73
CA ASP A 498 59.80 11.30 -49.35
C ASP A 498 59.64 11.71 -47.86
N PRO A 499 60.73 12.10 -47.14
CA PRO A 499 60.68 12.47 -45.72
C PRO A 499 59.85 13.73 -45.38
N GLN A 500 59.25 14.41 -46.37
CA GLN A 500 58.40 15.59 -46.14
C GLN A 500 56.90 15.30 -45.97
N ILE A 501 56.41 14.08 -46.27
CA ILE A 501 54.99 13.71 -46.07
C ILE A 501 54.72 13.18 -44.64
N VAL A 502 55.77 12.84 -43.89
CA VAL A 502 55.67 12.23 -42.54
C VAL A 502 55.27 13.23 -41.44
N ARG A 503 55.38 14.56 -41.68
CA ARG A 503 55.15 15.57 -40.64
C ARG A 503 53.72 16.14 -40.54
N GLN A 504 52.81 15.82 -41.46
CA GLN A 504 51.43 16.35 -41.45
C GLN A 504 50.31 15.31 -41.22
N LYS A 505 50.63 14.03 -41.03
CA LYS A 505 49.67 12.97 -40.62
C LYS A 505 49.84 12.48 -39.18
N ARG A 506 50.44 13.30 -38.29
CA ARG A 506 50.43 13.07 -36.84
C ARG A 506 49.29 13.83 -36.15
N SER A 507 48.06 13.64 -36.63
CA SER A 507 46.87 13.90 -35.83
C SER A 507 46.26 12.57 -35.41
N LEU A 508 46.57 12.14 -34.18
CA LEU A 508 45.81 11.18 -33.38
C LEU A 508 45.37 9.88 -34.10
N ARG A 509 46.31 9.01 -34.45
CA ARG A 509 45.97 7.57 -34.52
C ARG A 509 45.80 7.08 -33.07
N PRO A 510 44.65 6.53 -32.66
CA PRO A 510 44.49 5.97 -31.32
C PRO A 510 45.50 4.83 -31.13
N GLU A 511 46.22 4.82 -30.00
CA GLU A 511 47.13 3.72 -29.59
C GLU A 511 46.41 2.35 -29.45
N LEU A 512 45.09 2.31 -29.63
CA LEU A 512 44.19 1.20 -29.33
C LEU A 512 43.79 0.31 -30.53
N GLY A 513 44.17 0.64 -31.76
CA GLY A 513 43.64 -0.01 -32.96
C GLY A 513 42.17 0.36 -33.24
N GLU A 514 41.64 0.00 -34.42
CA GLU A 514 40.23 0.25 -34.75
C GLU A 514 39.31 -0.76 -34.03
N PRO A 515 38.30 -0.31 -33.26
CA PRO A 515 37.38 -1.20 -32.59
C PRO A 515 36.43 -1.86 -33.58
N VAL A 516 36.18 -3.15 -33.41
CA VAL A 516 35.05 -3.81 -34.05
C VAL A 516 33.80 -3.57 -33.22
N ILE A 517 32.76 -3.07 -33.87
CA ILE A 517 31.51 -2.64 -33.24
C ILE A 517 30.43 -3.67 -33.53
N LEU A 518 29.98 -4.37 -32.49
CA LEU A 518 28.79 -5.21 -32.51
C LEU A 518 27.60 -4.42 -31.98
N ARG A 519 26.59 -4.18 -32.84
CA ARG A 519 25.32 -3.57 -32.43
C ARG A 519 24.34 -4.68 -32.08
N CYS A 520 23.92 -4.72 -30.83
CA CYS A 520 23.00 -5.72 -30.34
C CYS A 520 21.56 -5.25 -30.54
N GLN A 521 20.61 -6.18 -30.41
CA GLN A 521 19.19 -5.83 -30.37
C GLN A 521 18.88 -4.97 -29.13
N PRO A 522 17.93 -4.02 -29.22
CA PRO A 522 17.53 -3.22 -28.07
C PRO A 522 16.84 -4.10 -27.03
N TYR A 523 17.25 -3.98 -25.77
CA TYR A 523 16.56 -4.60 -24.64
C TYR A 523 15.34 -3.75 -24.28
N LYS A 524 14.15 -4.21 -24.66
CA LYS A 524 12.89 -3.53 -24.34
C LYS A 524 12.46 -3.88 -22.91
N ILE A 525 12.08 -2.87 -22.15
CA ILE A 525 11.48 -3.06 -20.82
C ILE A 525 9.96 -3.16 -21.03
N PRO A 526 9.32 -4.28 -20.63
CA PRO A 526 7.87 -4.43 -20.73
C PRO A 526 7.15 -3.32 -19.98
N LEU A 527 6.09 -2.77 -20.55
CA LEU A 527 5.32 -1.71 -19.90
C LEU A 527 4.64 -2.21 -18.61
N THR A 528 4.34 -3.52 -18.57
CA THR A 528 3.83 -4.21 -17.39
C THR A 528 4.78 -4.16 -16.20
N GLU A 529 6.09 -4.02 -16.42
CA GLU A 529 7.09 -3.89 -15.35
C GLU A 529 6.91 -2.60 -14.52
N LEU A 530 6.36 -1.56 -15.15
CA LEU A 530 6.08 -0.27 -14.52
C LEU A 530 4.74 -0.25 -13.78
N LEU A 531 4.13 -1.42 -13.56
CA LEU A 531 2.87 -1.60 -12.86
C LEU A 531 3.06 -2.36 -11.54
N LEU A 532 2.18 -2.07 -10.59
CA LEU A 532 2.10 -2.69 -9.29
C LEU A 532 0.67 -3.19 -9.03
N PRO A 533 0.49 -4.38 -8.45
CA PRO A 533 -0.83 -4.92 -8.18
C PRO A 533 -1.57 -4.07 -7.14
N HIS A 534 -2.78 -3.62 -7.46
CA HIS A 534 -3.56 -2.78 -6.56
C HIS A 534 -4.74 -3.55 -5.96
N LYS A 535 -4.64 -3.86 -4.67
CA LYS A 535 -5.70 -4.57 -3.92
C LYS A 535 -6.95 -3.68 -3.78
N VAL A 536 -8.05 -4.11 -4.38
CA VAL A 536 -9.34 -3.40 -4.38
C VAL A 536 -10.46 -4.43 -4.31
N SER A 537 -11.49 -4.16 -3.53
CA SER A 537 -12.67 -5.03 -3.48
C SER A 537 -13.50 -4.94 -4.77
N PRO A 538 -14.24 -5.99 -5.18
CA PRO A 538 -15.09 -5.92 -6.37
C PRO A 538 -16.08 -4.74 -6.34
N VAL A 539 -16.69 -4.47 -5.18
CA VAL A 539 -17.65 -3.36 -5.00
C VAL A 539 -16.98 -2.00 -5.26
N GLU A 540 -15.80 -1.80 -4.70
CA GLU A 540 -15.04 -0.55 -4.88
C GLU A 540 -14.53 -0.41 -6.32
N TYR A 541 -14.06 -1.51 -6.93
CA TYR A 541 -13.62 -1.52 -8.32
C TYR A 541 -14.74 -1.11 -9.29
N PHE A 542 -15.94 -1.67 -9.13
CA PHE A 542 -17.09 -1.30 -9.98
C PHE A 542 -17.65 0.10 -9.68
N ARG A 543 -17.44 0.65 -8.48
CA ARG A 543 -17.73 2.08 -8.20
C ARG A 543 -16.72 3.00 -8.87
N LEU A 544 -15.45 2.63 -8.88
CA LEU A 544 -14.37 3.41 -9.49
C LEU A 544 -14.40 3.34 -11.02
N TRP A 545 -14.77 2.19 -11.59
CA TRP A 545 -14.71 1.93 -13.03
C TRP A 545 -15.39 3.00 -13.93
N PRO A 546 -16.62 3.48 -13.63
CA PRO A 546 -17.27 4.54 -14.40
C PRO A 546 -16.60 5.90 -14.25
N SER A 547 -15.94 6.15 -13.11
CA SER A 547 -15.33 7.44 -12.77
C SER A 547 -13.97 7.69 -13.44
N LEU A 548 -13.39 6.68 -14.08
CA LEU A 548 -12.09 6.78 -14.74
C LEU A 548 -12.22 7.53 -16.08
N PRO A 549 -11.49 8.65 -16.28
CA PRO A 549 -11.70 9.55 -17.41
C PRO A 549 -11.12 9.04 -18.73
N ALA A 550 -10.10 8.18 -18.69
CA ALA A 550 -9.38 7.71 -19.88
C ALA A 550 -9.70 6.25 -20.17
N ILE A 551 -9.98 5.92 -21.45
CA ILE A 551 -10.45 4.60 -21.88
C ILE A 551 -9.73 4.21 -23.18
N VAL A 552 -9.26 2.96 -23.26
CA VAL A 552 -8.73 2.33 -24.47
C VAL A 552 -9.40 0.99 -24.64
N GLU A 553 -9.84 0.68 -25.87
CA GLU A 553 -10.44 -0.60 -26.22
C GLU A 553 -9.59 -1.29 -27.28
N LEU A 554 -9.31 -2.58 -27.06
CA LEU A 554 -8.46 -3.40 -27.92
C LEU A 554 -9.18 -4.70 -28.20
N THR A 555 -9.10 -5.18 -29.42
CA THR A 555 -9.56 -6.53 -29.76
C THR A 555 -8.34 -7.35 -30.13
N GLY A 556 -8.23 -8.55 -29.55
CA GLY A 556 -7.17 -9.49 -29.86
C GLY A 556 -7.71 -10.89 -30.03
N THR A 557 -7.05 -11.69 -30.84
CA THR A 557 -7.45 -13.06 -31.15
C THR A 557 -6.32 -14.05 -30.93
N TYR A 558 -6.68 -15.29 -30.60
CA TYR A 558 -5.73 -16.40 -30.53
C TYR A 558 -6.44 -17.72 -30.79
N THR A 559 -5.71 -18.70 -31.29
CA THR A 559 -6.20 -20.06 -31.47
C THR A 559 -5.94 -20.87 -30.19
N TYR A 560 -6.89 -21.72 -29.83
CA TYR A 560 -6.70 -22.67 -28.74
C TYR A 560 -7.08 -24.07 -29.19
N GLU A 561 -6.44 -25.07 -28.62
CA GLU A 561 -6.75 -26.48 -28.89
C GLU A 561 -7.84 -26.98 -27.94
N GLY A 562 -8.99 -27.40 -28.46
CA GLY A 562 -10.00 -28.12 -27.67
C GLY A 562 -11.40 -28.15 -28.28
N SER A 563 -11.97 -29.37 -28.42
CA SER A 563 -13.35 -29.53 -28.88
C SER A 563 -14.36 -28.98 -27.86
N GLY A 564 -15.34 -28.22 -28.35
CA GLY A 564 -16.21 -27.32 -27.57
C GLY A 564 -17.04 -27.96 -26.44
N PHE A 565 -17.08 -29.29 -26.33
CA PHE A 565 -17.77 -30.00 -25.24
C PHE A 565 -16.83 -30.68 -24.23
N LYS A 566 -15.56 -30.96 -24.58
CA LYS A 566 -14.58 -31.55 -23.64
C LYS A 566 -13.74 -30.51 -22.90
N ALA A 567 -13.65 -29.27 -23.41
CA ALA A 567 -12.94 -28.16 -22.76
C ALA A 567 -13.61 -27.64 -21.46
N THR A 568 -14.90 -27.90 -21.27
CA THR A 568 -15.67 -27.50 -20.06
C THR A 568 -15.64 -28.55 -18.94
N ALA A 569 -15.14 -29.75 -19.20
CA ALA A 569 -15.09 -30.87 -18.23
C ALA A 569 -13.73 -31.00 -17.51
N ALA A 570 -12.69 -30.26 -17.91
CA ALA A 570 -11.37 -30.28 -17.28
C ALA A 570 -11.37 -29.48 -15.96
N GLN A 571 -12.11 -29.95 -14.96
CA GLN A 571 -12.04 -29.44 -13.59
C GLN A 571 -11.05 -30.22 -12.71
N GLN A 572 -10.28 -31.16 -13.27
CA GLN A 572 -9.46 -32.05 -12.43
C GLN A 572 -8.03 -31.58 -12.17
N TYR A 573 -7.22 -31.01 -13.09
CA TYR A 573 -5.84 -30.62 -12.72
C TYR A 573 -5.15 -29.49 -13.54
N GLY A 574 -5.87 -28.57 -14.21
CA GLY A 574 -5.21 -27.46 -14.94
C GLY A 574 -6.10 -26.31 -15.41
N SER A 575 -5.49 -25.20 -15.84
CA SER A 575 -6.16 -24.03 -16.45
C SER A 575 -6.98 -24.43 -17.68
N SER A 576 -8.19 -23.88 -17.86
CA SER A 576 -9.08 -24.25 -18.97
C SER A 576 -8.42 -24.02 -20.35
N PRO A 577 -8.61 -24.92 -21.34
CA PRO A 577 -7.92 -24.83 -22.65
C PRO A 577 -8.16 -23.52 -23.40
N PHE A 578 -9.34 -22.94 -23.24
CA PHE A 578 -9.75 -21.67 -23.85
C PHE A 578 -9.19 -20.41 -23.14
N LEU A 579 -8.39 -20.55 -22.08
CA LEU A 579 -7.63 -19.45 -21.46
C LEU A 579 -6.13 -19.54 -21.80
N SER A 580 -5.76 -20.41 -22.75
CA SER A 580 -4.36 -20.70 -23.12
C SER A 580 -3.57 -19.46 -23.53
N GLY A 581 -4.13 -18.59 -24.37
CA GLY A 581 -3.51 -17.32 -24.77
C GLY A 581 -3.39 -16.29 -23.65
N LEU A 582 -4.07 -16.50 -22.51
CA LEU A 582 -4.09 -15.58 -21.35
C LEU A 582 -3.40 -16.17 -20.10
N LYS A 583 -2.72 -17.32 -20.21
CA LYS A 583 -2.03 -17.96 -19.08
C LYS A 583 -1.04 -17.02 -18.38
N SER A 584 -0.33 -16.21 -19.17
CA SER A 584 0.69 -15.27 -18.72
C SER A 584 0.16 -14.21 -17.75
N LEU A 585 -1.13 -13.84 -17.82
CA LEU A 585 -1.75 -12.85 -16.92
C LEU A 585 -1.66 -13.21 -15.44
N SER A 586 -1.54 -14.51 -15.11
CA SER A 586 -1.36 -14.96 -13.73
C SER A 586 -0.02 -14.54 -13.12
N SER A 587 0.98 -14.28 -13.96
CA SER A 587 2.33 -13.83 -13.57
C SER A 587 2.54 -12.32 -13.71
N MET A 588 1.56 -11.61 -14.28
CA MET A 588 1.64 -10.16 -14.48
C MET A 588 1.31 -9.41 -13.17
N PRO A 589 1.84 -8.18 -12.98
CA PRO A 589 1.69 -7.41 -11.75
C PRO A 589 0.30 -6.75 -11.60
N PHE A 590 -0.75 -7.55 -11.75
CA PHE A 590 -2.13 -7.16 -11.57
C PHE A 590 -2.76 -7.85 -10.37
N HIS A 591 -3.61 -7.13 -9.65
CA HIS A 591 -4.52 -7.75 -8.71
C HIS A 591 -5.76 -8.25 -9.45
N LYS A 592 -6.03 -9.55 -9.38
CA LYS A 592 -7.26 -10.15 -9.91
C LYS A 592 -8.44 -9.80 -9.00
N VAL A 593 -9.36 -8.97 -9.48
CA VAL A 593 -10.53 -8.47 -8.72
C VAL A 593 -11.67 -9.49 -8.76
N CYS A 594 -12.09 -9.89 -9.95
CA CYS A 594 -13.10 -10.94 -10.14
C CYS A 594 -12.91 -11.66 -11.48
N SER A 595 -13.49 -12.86 -11.58
CA SER A 595 -13.53 -13.63 -12.82
C SER A 595 -14.84 -14.37 -12.95
N HIS A 596 -15.52 -14.20 -14.07
CA HIS A 596 -16.76 -14.87 -14.41
C HIS A 596 -16.55 -15.71 -15.68
N VAL A 597 -16.96 -16.97 -15.66
CA VAL A 597 -16.88 -17.86 -16.83
C VAL A 597 -18.30 -18.18 -17.28
N ILE A 598 -18.63 -17.79 -18.50
CA ILE A 598 -19.94 -17.99 -19.14
C ILE A 598 -19.89 -19.32 -19.90
N ARG A 599 -20.37 -20.38 -19.23
CA ARG A 599 -20.30 -21.75 -19.77
C ARG A 599 -21.08 -21.97 -21.07
N THR A 600 -22.10 -21.17 -21.34
CA THR A 600 -23.00 -21.35 -22.50
C THR A 600 -22.38 -20.95 -23.84
N VAL A 601 -21.38 -20.06 -23.84
CA VAL A 601 -20.74 -19.51 -25.06
C VAL A 601 -19.23 -19.73 -25.05
N ALA A 602 -18.72 -20.56 -24.13
CA ALA A 602 -17.29 -20.66 -23.81
C ALA A 602 -16.63 -19.26 -23.66
N GLY A 603 -17.36 -18.33 -23.03
CA GLY A 603 -16.93 -16.95 -22.83
C GLY A 603 -16.47 -16.68 -21.41
N PHE A 604 -15.76 -15.58 -21.19
CA PHE A 604 -15.31 -15.18 -19.86
C PHE A 604 -15.23 -13.66 -19.72
N GLN A 605 -15.29 -13.21 -18.47
CA GLN A 605 -14.99 -11.84 -18.07
C GLN A 605 -13.93 -11.89 -16.95
N LEU A 606 -12.81 -11.20 -17.14
CA LEU A 606 -11.75 -11.06 -16.14
C LEU A 606 -11.58 -9.57 -15.80
N CYS A 607 -11.50 -9.26 -14.51
CA CYS A 607 -11.27 -7.90 -14.02
C CYS A 607 -9.96 -7.83 -13.24
N PHE A 608 -9.11 -6.88 -13.59
CA PHE A 608 -7.79 -6.68 -13.02
C PHE A 608 -7.58 -5.21 -12.62
N ALA A 609 -6.84 -4.99 -11.54
CA ALA A 609 -6.48 -3.66 -11.06
C ALA A 609 -4.98 -3.56 -10.80
N ALA A 610 -4.37 -2.48 -11.29
CA ALA A 610 -2.98 -2.13 -11.06
C ALA A 610 -2.82 -0.62 -10.84
N LYS A 611 -1.64 -0.24 -10.42
CA LYS A 611 -1.17 1.15 -10.34
C LYS A 611 0.16 1.27 -11.05
N THR A 612 0.45 2.38 -11.70
CA THR A 612 1.80 2.64 -12.20
C THR A 612 2.77 2.86 -11.03
N TRP A 613 4.08 2.88 -11.28
CA TRP A 613 5.06 3.29 -10.25
C TRP A 613 4.87 4.75 -9.81
N PHE A 614 4.36 5.56 -10.73
CA PHE A 614 3.89 6.92 -10.54
C PHE A 614 2.38 6.92 -10.29
N GLY A 615 1.91 5.82 -9.66
CA GLY A 615 0.63 5.47 -9.04
C GLY A 615 -0.71 5.90 -9.65
N GLY A 616 -0.70 6.30 -10.92
CA GLY A 616 -1.90 6.36 -11.74
C GLY A 616 -2.62 5.01 -11.69
N PHE A 617 -3.93 5.04 -11.46
CA PHE A 617 -4.75 3.84 -11.42
C PHE A 617 -4.97 3.30 -12.83
N LEU A 618 -4.87 1.98 -12.98
CA LEU A 618 -5.16 1.26 -14.22
C LEU A 618 -6.09 0.08 -13.92
N GLY A 619 -7.29 0.14 -14.46
CA GLY A 619 -8.25 -0.96 -14.49
C GLY A 619 -8.23 -1.66 -15.84
N LEU A 620 -8.33 -2.98 -15.84
CA LEU A 620 -8.38 -3.80 -17.04
C LEU A 620 -9.55 -4.78 -16.94
N MET A 621 -10.45 -4.74 -17.93
CA MET A 621 -11.50 -5.75 -18.13
C MET A 621 -11.25 -6.49 -19.43
N ILE A 622 -11.28 -7.83 -19.38
CA ILE A 622 -11.10 -8.68 -20.56
C ILE A 622 -12.37 -9.50 -20.75
N PHE A 623 -12.97 -9.38 -21.93
CA PHE A 623 -14.12 -10.17 -22.35
C PHE A 623 -13.70 -11.13 -23.45
N GLY A 624 -13.75 -12.43 -23.17
CA GLY A 624 -13.47 -13.47 -24.16
C GLY A 624 -14.76 -14.12 -24.66
N ALA A 625 -14.84 -14.38 -25.97
CA ALA A 625 -15.87 -15.20 -26.58
C ALA A 625 -15.24 -16.15 -27.62
N SER A 626 -15.53 -17.45 -27.49
CA SER A 626 -15.02 -18.45 -28.41
C SER A 626 -15.83 -18.46 -29.71
N GLU A 627 -15.13 -18.51 -30.83
CA GLU A 627 -15.68 -18.74 -32.15
C GLU A 627 -15.40 -20.17 -32.59
N VAL A 628 -16.46 -20.91 -32.87
CA VAL A 628 -16.36 -22.26 -33.43
C VAL A 628 -16.60 -22.17 -34.94
N SER A 629 -15.52 -22.26 -35.72
CA SER A 629 -15.61 -22.53 -37.15
C SER A 629 -16.20 -23.93 -37.36
N ARG A 630 -17.36 -24.03 -38.04
CA ARG A 630 -17.94 -25.31 -38.47
C ARG A 630 -17.80 -25.43 -39.98
N ASN A 631 -16.60 -25.71 -40.46
CA ASN A 631 -16.41 -26.37 -41.76
C ASN A 631 -16.45 -27.88 -41.52
N VAL A 632 -17.65 -28.44 -41.60
CA VAL A 632 -17.95 -29.84 -41.25
C VAL A 632 -17.35 -30.83 -42.25
N ASP A 633 -16.83 -30.36 -43.39
CA ASP A 633 -16.44 -31.25 -44.49
C ASP A 633 -14.94 -31.59 -44.58
N LEU A 634 -14.07 -30.99 -43.75
CA LEU A 634 -12.60 -31.20 -43.85
C LEU A 634 -11.88 -31.57 -42.54
N GLY A 635 -12.57 -31.70 -41.42
CA GLY A 635 -11.96 -32.21 -40.17
C GLY A 635 -11.09 -31.23 -39.38
N ASP A 636 -10.95 -29.98 -39.83
CA ASP A 636 -10.24 -28.92 -39.09
C ASP A 636 -11.22 -28.08 -38.24
N GLU A 637 -11.49 -28.51 -37.00
CA GLU A 637 -12.16 -27.66 -36.00
C GLU A 637 -11.17 -26.61 -35.47
N THR A 638 -11.01 -25.47 -36.13
CA THR A 638 -10.25 -24.34 -35.57
C THR A 638 -11.12 -23.57 -34.58
N THR A 639 -10.82 -23.65 -33.29
CA THR A 639 -11.46 -22.84 -32.25
C THR A 639 -10.64 -21.59 -31.97
N THR A 640 -11.14 -20.45 -32.47
CA THR A 640 -10.49 -19.14 -32.32
C THR A 640 -11.17 -18.38 -31.18
N MET A 641 -10.40 -17.85 -30.24
CA MET A 641 -10.92 -17.00 -29.16
C MET A 641 -10.78 -15.54 -29.56
N MET A 642 -11.87 -14.78 -29.51
CA MET A 642 -11.82 -13.32 -29.60
C MET A 642 -11.90 -12.70 -28.21
N CYS A 643 -10.94 -11.84 -27.88
CA CYS A 643 -10.84 -11.15 -26.61
C CYS A 643 -10.93 -9.63 -26.82
N LYS A 644 -11.87 -8.99 -26.14
CA LYS A 644 -11.92 -7.53 -26.03
C LYS A 644 -11.29 -7.10 -24.71
N PHE A 645 -10.21 -6.35 -24.77
CA PHE A 645 -9.54 -5.73 -23.63
C PHE A 645 -10.01 -4.29 -23.53
N VAL A 646 -10.57 -3.93 -22.38
CA VAL A 646 -10.97 -2.56 -22.05
C VAL A 646 -10.05 -2.10 -20.93
N VAL A 647 -9.21 -1.12 -21.21
CA VAL A 647 -8.32 -0.50 -20.23
C VAL A 647 -8.91 0.86 -19.86
N ARG A 648 -9.05 1.12 -18.56
CA ARG A 648 -9.40 2.44 -18.04
C ARG A 648 -8.33 2.95 -17.11
N ALA A 649 -7.96 4.21 -17.24
CA ALA A 649 -6.92 4.80 -16.40
C ALA A 649 -7.39 6.11 -15.76
N SER A 650 -6.73 6.47 -14.65
CA SER A 650 -6.98 7.76 -13.98
C SER A 650 -6.48 8.96 -14.78
N ASP A 651 -5.51 8.76 -15.67
CA ASP A 651 -4.90 9.80 -16.49
C ASP A 651 -4.81 9.36 -17.96
N ALA A 652 -5.01 10.31 -18.87
CA ALA A 652 -4.92 10.11 -20.31
C ALA A 652 -3.48 9.93 -20.81
N SER A 653 -2.48 10.34 -20.03
CA SER A 653 -1.06 10.08 -20.35
C SER A 653 -0.79 8.57 -20.45
N ILE A 654 -1.37 7.78 -19.53
CA ILE A 654 -1.23 6.32 -19.45
C ILE A 654 -1.86 5.65 -20.68
N THR A 655 -3.07 6.05 -21.06
CA THR A 655 -3.77 5.48 -22.22
C THR A 655 -3.07 5.81 -23.52
N LYS A 656 -2.55 7.03 -23.70
CA LYS A 656 -1.78 7.43 -24.89
C LYS A 656 -0.54 6.58 -25.11
N VAL A 657 0.16 6.22 -24.04
CA VAL A 657 1.35 5.35 -24.11
C VAL A 657 0.95 3.94 -24.54
N ILE A 658 -0.18 3.43 -24.06
CA ILE A 658 -0.73 2.14 -24.49
C ILE A 658 -1.12 2.21 -25.97
N GLU A 659 -1.86 3.25 -26.38
CA GLU A 659 -2.32 3.48 -27.77
C GLU A 659 -1.17 3.59 -28.78
N SER A 660 0.00 4.04 -28.36
CA SER A 660 1.16 4.21 -29.24
C SER A 660 1.66 2.91 -29.90
N ASP A 661 1.47 1.76 -29.23
CA ASP A 661 1.76 0.45 -29.81
C ASP A 661 0.96 -0.64 -29.06
N LEU A 662 -0.17 -0.98 -29.68
CA LEU A 662 -1.18 -1.88 -29.14
C LEU A 662 -0.73 -3.35 -29.12
N GLN A 663 -0.03 -3.79 -30.17
CA GLN A 663 0.50 -5.14 -30.25
C GLN A 663 1.56 -5.34 -29.15
N GLY A 664 2.50 -4.40 -28.99
CA GLY A 664 3.51 -4.49 -27.94
C GLY A 664 2.91 -4.54 -26.53
N PHE A 665 1.79 -3.83 -26.29
CA PHE A 665 1.09 -3.93 -25.00
C PHE A 665 0.41 -5.29 -24.80
N LEU A 666 -0.19 -5.88 -25.84
CA LEU A 666 -0.73 -7.24 -25.77
C LEU A 666 0.38 -8.28 -25.59
N ASP A 667 1.53 -8.09 -26.23
CA ASP A 667 2.71 -8.94 -26.06
C ASP A 667 3.22 -8.87 -24.62
N ASP A 668 3.32 -7.67 -24.05
CA ASP A 668 3.72 -7.44 -22.65
C ASP A 668 2.74 -8.09 -21.64
N LEU A 669 1.46 -8.20 -21.98
CA LEU A 669 0.43 -8.82 -21.15
C LEU A 669 0.35 -10.34 -21.30
N THR A 670 0.59 -10.85 -22.51
CA THR A 670 0.28 -12.24 -22.89
C THR A 670 1.51 -13.06 -23.25
N ASN A 671 2.71 -12.47 -23.27
CA ASN A 671 3.95 -13.03 -23.80
C ASN A 671 3.80 -13.42 -25.29
N GLY A 672 3.16 -12.56 -26.09
CA GLY A 672 2.92 -12.79 -27.52
C GLY A 672 1.86 -13.85 -27.84
N GLY A 673 0.99 -14.18 -26.87
CA GLY A 673 -0.04 -15.19 -27.03
C GLY A 673 -1.31 -14.70 -27.74
N VAL A 674 -1.45 -13.39 -27.97
CA VAL A 674 -2.63 -12.76 -28.56
C VAL A 674 -2.23 -11.78 -29.66
N GLU A 675 -2.84 -11.93 -30.83
CA GLU A 675 -2.64 -11.05 -31.98
C GLU A 675 -3.69 -9.94 -31.98
N TYR A 676 -3.27 -8.69 -32.14
CA TYR A 676 -4.16 -7.54 -32.24
C TYR A 676 -4.98 -7.57 -33.54
N MET A 677 -6.28 -7.34 -33.45
CA MET A 677 -7.16 -7.16 -34.61
C MET A 677 -7.77 -5.75 -34.63
N PRO A 678 -7.56 -4.97 -35.70
CA PRO A 678 -8.17 -3.66 -35.88
C PRO A 678 -9.70 -3.72 -35.84
N GLU A 679 -10.35 -2.72 -35.24
CA GLU A 679 -11.81 -2.70 -35.15
C GLU A 679 -12.52 -2.75 -36.51
N ASP A 680 -11.93 -2.16 -37.55
CA ASP A 680 -12.52 -2.14 -38.88
C ASP A 680 -12.55 -3.54 -39.50
N GLU A 681 -11.49 -4.33 -39.29
CA GLU A 681 -11.45 -5.73 -39.71
C GLU A 681 -12.43 -6.59 -38.92
N VAL A 682 -12.58 -6.33 -37.61
CA VAL A 682 -13.58 -7.00 -36.76
C VAL A 682 -15.00 -6.68 -37.25
N LYS A 683 -15.29 -5.43 -37.64
CA LYS A 683 -16.59 -5.01 -38.17
C LYS A 683 -16.89 -5.65 -39.53
N VAL A 684 -15.90 -5.72 -40.42
CA VAL A 684 -16.01 -6.39 -41.73
C VAL A 684 -16.26 -7.88 -41.52
N ALA A 685 -15.47 -8.55 -40.68
CA ALA A 685 -15.66 -9.97 -40.37
C ALA A 685 -17.04 -10.24 -39.74
N ALA A 686 -17.50 -9.39 -38.82
CA ALA A 686 -18.83 -9.51 -38.22
C ALA A 686 -19.96 -9.28 -39.24
N ALA A 687 -19.82 -8.34 -40.17
CA ALA A 687 -20.80 -8.06 -41.22
C ALA A 687 -20.88 -9.20 -42.24
N GLU A 688 -19.75 -9.76 -42.67
CA GLU A 688 -19.69 -10.93 -43.53
C GLU A 688 -20.32 -12.15 -42.86
N ARG A 689 -20.06 -12.37 -41.57
CA ARG A 689 -20.69 -13.45 -40.78
C ARG A 689 -22.19 -13.25 -40.66
N LEU A 690 -22.66 -12.02 -40.41
CA LEU A 690 -24.09 -11.72 -40.37
C LEU A 690 -24.73 -12.04 -41.72
N LYS A 691 -24.09 -11.65 -42.83
CA LYS A 691 -24.53 -11.96 -44.19
C LYS A 691 -24.63 -13.47 -44.43
N ILE A 692 -23.58 -14.23 -44.11
CA ILE A 692 -23.58 -15.71 -44.22
C ILE A 692 -24.68 -16.34 -43.35
N SER A 693 -24.87 -15.84 -42.13
CA SER A 693 -25.92 -16.36 -41.23
C SER A 693 -27.32 -16.06 -41.74
N MET A 694 -27.55 -14.86 -42.30
CA MET A 694 -28.81 -14.47 -42.91
C MET A 694 -29.08 -15.26 -44.20
N GLU A 695 -28.06 -15.51 -45.02
CA GLU A 695 -28.16 -16.35 -46.21
C GLU A 695 -28.51 -17.81 -45.85
N ARG A 696 -27.93 -18.36 -44.78
CA ARG A 696 -28.29 -19.69 -44.26
C ARG A 696 -29.70 -19.74 -43.67
N ILE A 697 -30.12 -18.72 -42.93
CA ILE A 697 -31.50 -18.61 -42.43
C ILE A 697 -32.48 -18.48 -43.60
N ALA A 698 -32.11 -17.75 -44.66
CA ALA A 698 -32.90 -17.64 -45.88
C ALA A 698 -32.98 -18.98 -46.63
N LEU A 699 -31.88 -19.74 -46.71
CA LEU A 699 -31.86 -21.09 -47.28
C LEU A 699 -32.70 -22.08 -46.47
N LEU A 700 -32.64 -22.04 -45.13
CA LEU A 700 -33.49 -22.85 -44.26
C LEU A 700 -34.97 -22.46 -44.38
N LYS A 701 -35.27 -21.17 -44.50
CA LYS A 701 -36.64 -20.68 -44.79
C LYS A 701 -37.10 -21.04 -46.20
N ALA A 702 -36.20 -21.11 -47.18
CA ALA A 702 -36.50 -21.52 -48.55
C ALA A 702 -36.72 -23.04 -48.65
N ALA A 703 -35.93 -23.84 -47.94
CA ALA A 703 -36.13 -25.29 -47.80
C ALA A 703 -37.41 -25.65 -47.01
N ALA A 704 -37.93 -24.72 -46.19
CA ALA A 704 -39.18 -24.86 -45.46
C ALA A 704 -40.43 -24.35 -46.25
N ARG A 705 -40.29 -23.88 -47.49
CA ARG A 705 -41.44 -23.63 -48.37
C ARG A 705 -41.85 -24.95 -49.05
N PRO A 706 -43.15 -25.34 -49.03
CA PRO A 706 -43.62 -26.48 -49.82
C PRO A 706 -43.45 -26.18 -51.32
N PRO A 707 -43.23 -27.20 -52.18
CA PRO A 707 -43.00 -26.99 -53.61
C PRO A 707 -44.24 -26.36 -54.27
N PRO A 708 -44.08 -25.53 -55.30
CA PRO A 708 -45.22 -24.98 -56.04
C PRO A 708 -45.96 -26.11 -56.75
N LYS A 709 -47.29 -26.09 -56.67
CA LYS A 709 -48.16 -26.93 -57.52
C LYS A 709 -47.93 -26.53 -58.98
N SER A 710 -47.51 -27.49 -59.80
CA SER A 710 -47.58 -27.39 -61.25
C SER A 710 -49.04 -27.22 -61.68
N GLU A 711 -49.30 -26.24 -62.54
CA GLU A 711 -50.56 -26.08 -63.24
C GLU A 711 -50.84 -27.33 -64.09
N ILE A 712 -52.04 -27.89 -63.95
CA ILE A 712 -52.66 -28.67 -65.01
C ILE A 712 -53.88 -27.85 -65.43
N THR A 713 -53.79 -27.33 -66.65
CA THR A 713 -54.85 -26.71 -67.41
C THR A 713 -55.97 -27.70 -67.67
N ASP A 714 -57.20 -27.21 -67.62
CA ASP A 714 -58.41 -27.87 -68.12
C ASP A 714 -58.21 -28.41 -69.53
N ASP A 715 -58.72 -29.60 -69.82
CA ASP A 715 -59.47 -29.87 -71.05
C ASP A 715 -60.22 -31.23 -71.00
N GLU A 716 -61.48 -31.13 -71.41
CA GLU A 716 -62.42 -32.14 -71.93
C GLU A 716 -63.36 -32.94 -71.01
N GLU A 717 -64.63 -32.83 -71.40
CA GLU A 717 -65.85 -33.49 -70.94
C GLU A 717 -65.77 -35.02 -71.02
N SER A 718 -66.36 -35.72 -70.05
CA SER A 718 -67.35 -36.78 -70.31
C SER A 718 -67.89 -37.37 -69.00
N SER A 719 -69.21 -37.40 -68.92
CA SER A 719 -70.05 -38.22 -68.03
C SER A 719 -69.66 -39.71 -68.02
N GLU A 720 -69.92 -40.41 -66.91
CA GLU A 720 -70.92 -41.52 -66.85
C GLU A 720 -70.91 -42.26 -65.49
N GLU A 721 -72.15 -42.46 -64.99
CA GLU A 721 -72.72 -43.61 -64.23
C GLU A 721 -72.12 -44.00 -62.86
N GLU A 722 -72.84 -43.83 -61.75
CA GLU A 722 -74.01 -44.56 -61.20
C GLU A 722 -73.67 -45.82 -60.36
N ASP A 723 -74.33 -45.84 -59.20
CA ASP A 723 -74.81 -46.96 -58.39
C ASP A 723 -73.92 -47.67 -57.34
N ASP A 724 -74.19 -47.24 -56.09
CA ASP A 724 -74.80 -47.99 -54.99
C ASP A 724 -74.08 -49.21 -54.38
N ILE A 725 -73.93 -49.18 -53.05
CA ILE A 725 -74.92 -49.77 -52.12
C ILE A 725 -74.53 -49.42 -50.67
N ASP A 726 -75.50 -48.79 -49.98
CA ASP A 726 -75.60 -48.57 -48.53
C ASP A 726 -75.52 -49.88 -47.71
N THR A 727 -75.01 -49.82 -46.47
CA THR A 727 -75.89 -49.90 -45.27
C THR A 727 -75.18 -49.54 -43.96
N GLU A 728 -75.98 -48.91 -43.11
CA GLU A 728 -75.76 -48.31 -41.79
C GLU A 728 -75.37 -49.28 -40.65
N GLY A 729 -74.81 -48.71 -39.57
CA GLY A 729 -74.65 -49.40 -38.28
C GLY A 729 -74.22 -48.46 -37.14
N LYS A 730 -75.20 -47.94 -36.41
CA LYS A 730 -75.19 -47.04 -35.23
C LYS A 730 -74.33 -47.51 -34.04
N GLY A 731 -73.95 -46.56 -33.17
CA GLY A 731 -74.13 -46.73 -31.71
C GLY A 731 -73.00 -46.26 -30.77
N GLU A 732 -73.21 -45.09 -30.16
CA GLU A 732 -73.10 -44.83 -28.70
C GLU A 732 -71.72 -44.87 -27.99
N ASP A 733 -71.11 -43.70 -27.77
CA ASP A 733 -70.61 -43.21 -26.46
C ASP A 733 -69.99 -41.79 -26.59
N GLU A 734 -70.82 -40.78 -26.89
CA GLU A 734 -70.42 -39.35 -27.01
C GLU A 734 -70.90 -38.47 -25.83
N GLU A 735 -71.10 -39.03 -24.63
CA GLU A 735 -71.59 -38.24 -23.49
C GLU A 735 -70.57 -38.00 -22.36
N ALA A 736 -69.39 -38.64 -22.37
CA ALA A 736 -68.36 -38.43 -21.34
C ALA A 736 -67.33 -37.33 -21.69
N GLU A 737 -67.09 -37.02 -22.97
CA GLU A 737 -66.03 -36.07 -23.37
C GLU A 737 -66.51 -34.60 -23.42
N ASN A 738 -67.82 -34.38 -23.56
CA ASN A 738 -68.40 -33.04 -23.68
C ASN A 738 -68.62 -32.32 -22.33
N GLN A 739 -68.69 -33.05 -21.20
CA GLN A 739 -68.76 -32.41 -19.87
C GLN A 739 -67.40 -31.85 -19.41
N ALA A 740 -66.27 -32.47 -19.78
CA ALA A 740 -64.93 -32.00 -19.42
C ALA A 740 -64.48 -30.75 -20.21
N LYS A 741 -64.97 -30.56 -21.44
CA LYS A 741 -64.71 -29.35 -22.26
C LYS A 741 -65.55 -28.15 -21.82
N MET A 742 -66.72 -28.35 -21.20
CA MET A 742 -67.60 -27.25 -20.77
C MET A 742 -67.15 -26.60 -19.44
N GLU A 743 -66.62 -27.36 -18.48
CA GLU A 743 -66.10 -26.80 -17.21
C GLU A 743 -64.81 -25.97 -17.39
N LYS A 744 -63.90 -26.39 -18.28
CA LYS A 744 -62.68 -25.63 -18.60
C LYS A 744 -62.99 -24.30 -19.30
N LYS A 745 -64.08 -24.23 -20.08
CA LYS A 745 -64.51 -23.01 -20.79
C LYS A 745 -65.21 -22.01 -19.85
N LYS A 746 -65.92 -22.49 -18.81
CA LYS A 746 -66.58 -21.65 -17.79
C LYS A 746 -65.59 -20.99 -16.81
N LYS A 747 -64.54 -21.70 -16.39
CA LYS A 747 -63.48 -21.17 -15.50
C LYS A 747 -62.57 -20.13 -16.16
N LYS A 748 -62.42 -20.20 -17.49
CA LYS A 748 -61.63 -19.23 -18.29
C LYS A 748 -62.40 -17.93 -18.58
N LYS A 749 -63.74 -17.97 -18.55
CA LYS A 749 -64.61 -16.79 -18.78
C LYS A 749 -64.71 -15.88 -17.54
N MET A 750 -64.85 -16.44 -16.32
CA MET A 750 -64.87 -15.64 -15.07
C MET A 750 -63.55 -14.93 -14.72
N LYS A 751 -62.40 -15.37 -15.26
CA LYS A 751 -61.10 -14.70 -15.01
C LYS A 751 -60.84 -13.54 -15.98
N LYS A 752 -61.61 -13.44 -17.08
CA LYS A 752 -61.45 -12.44 -18.14
C LYS A 752 -62.32 -11.19 -17.95
N GLU A 753 -63.37 -11.26 -17.13
CA GLU A 753 -64.28 -10.14 -16.83
C GLU A 753 -63.85 -9.25 -15.64
N LYS A 754 -62.66 -9.45 -15.06
CA LYS A 754 -62.18 -8.66 -13.90
C LYS A 754 -61.00 -7.71 -14.19
N LYS A 755 -60.64 -7.50 -15.47
CA LYS A 755 -59.48 -6.68 -15.86
C LYS A 755 -59.67 -5.90 -17.17
N GLY A 756 -60.89 -5.46 -17.46
CA GLY A 756 -61.17 -4.55 -18.57
C GLY A 756 -62.21 -3.53 -18.13
N GLU A 757 -61.74 -2.40 -17.61
CA GLU A 757 -62.33 -1.04 -17.69
C GLU A 757 -61.48 -0.13 -16.80
N GLU A 758 -60.27 0.15 -17.28
CA GLU A 758 -59.56 1.43 -17.16
C GLU A 758 -58.62 1.45 -18.38
N GLU A 759 -59.24 1.61 -19.55
CA GLU A 759 -58.63 2.19 -20.74
C GLU A 759 -58.17 3.62 -20.36
N GLU A 760 -57.08 4.19 -20.84
CA GLU A 760 -56.83 4.54 -22.24
C GLU A 760 -55.38 5.09 -22.32
N ASP A 761 -54.51 4.45 -23.11
CA ASP A 761 -53.76 5.05 -24.23
C ASP A 761 -52.66 4.06 -24.71
N GLU A 762 -53.05 3.04 -25.48
CA GLU A 762 -52.13 2.18 -26.22
C GLU A 762 -52.18 2.55 -27.72
N THR A 763 -51.11 3.15 -28.22
CA THR A 763 -50.78 3.12 -29.65
C THR A 763 -49.49 2.33 -29.89
N LYS A 764 -49.64 1.18 -30.58
CA LYS A 764 -48.68 0.42 -31.41
C LYS A 764 -47.22 0.30 -30.91
N GLY A 765 -46.90 -0.83 -30.29
CA GLY A 765 -45.51 -1.28 -30.12
C GLY A 765 -44.93 -1.97 -31.36
N PRO A 766 -43.64 -1.76 -31.71
CA PRO A 766 -42.90 -2.65 -32.58
C PRO A 766 -42.19 -3.75 -31.77
N THR A 767 -42.09 -4.93 -32.38
CA THR A 767 -41.42 -6.11 -31.89
C THR A 767 -39.89 -6.05 -32.04
N THR A 768 -39.21 -6.37 -30.93
CA THR A 768 -37.93 -7.12 -30.80
C THR A 768 -36.59 -6.51 -31.23
N LEU A 769 -35.64 -6.60 -30.28
CA LEU A 769 -34.16 -6.51 -30.36
C LEU A 769 -33.51 -5.12 -30.46
N SER A 770 -33.62 -4.33 -29.40
CA SER A 770 -32.56 -3.37 -29.03
C SER A 770 -31.43 -4.08 -28.29
N LYS A 771 -30.17 -3.77 -28.63
CA LYS A 771 -29.03 -4.04 -27.73
C LYS A 771 -29.31 -3.30 -26.42
N PRO A 772 -29.20 -3.94 -25.25
CA PRO A 772 -29.40 -3.24 -24.00
C PRO A 772 -28.39 -2.10 -23.93
N THR A 773 -28.86 -0.90 -23.62
CA THR A 773 -27.98 0.26 -23.42
C THR A 773 -27.07 -0.01 -22.23
N ALA A 774 -25.94 0.71 -22.15
CA ALA A 774 -24.99 0.55 -21.04
C ALA A 774 -25.70 0.68 -19.67
N GLU A 775 -26.69 1.57 -19.58
CA GLU A 775 -27.53 1.78 -18.39
C GLU A 775 -28.43 0.57 -18.06
N GLU A 776 -28.98 -0.13 -19.06
CA GLU A 776 -29.79 -1.32 -18.84
C GLU A 776 -28.95 -2.55 -18.44
N VAL A 777 -27.72 -2.65 -18.97
CA VAL A 777 -26.75 -3.67 -18.56
C VAL A 777 -26.28 -3.40 -17.13
N GLU A 778 -26.03 -2.12 -16.79
CA GLU A 778 -25.66 -1.65 -15.46
C GLU A 778 -26.78 -1.91 -14.43
N HIS A 779 -28.03 -1.61 -14.77
CA HIS A 779 -29.17 -1.88 -13.92
C HIS A 779 -29.39 -3.39 -13.69
N ARG A 780 -29.18 -4.23 -14.71
CA ARG A 780 -29.24 -5.70 -14.56
C ARG A 780 -28.07 -6.26 -13.75
N ALA A 781 -26.87 -5.70 -13.87
CA ALA A 781 -25.71 -6.08 -13.07
C ALA A 781 -25.91 -5.70 -11.59
N LEU A 782 -26.46 -4.51 -11.31
CA LEU A 782 -26.84 -4.08 -9.97
C LEU A 782 -27.94 -4.95 -9.37
N GLN A 783 -29.00 -5.27 -10.13
CA GLN A 783 -30.05 -6.19 -9.66
C GLN A 783 -29.50 -7.60 -9.36
N ALA A 784 -28.58 -8.11 -10.18
CA ALA A 784 -27.93 -9.40 -9.95
C ALA A 784 -27.04 -9.38 -8.70
N ALA A 785 -26.28 -8.30 -8.47
CA ALA A 785 -25.44 -8.13 -7.30
C ALA A 785 -26.26 -8.03 -5.99
N VAL A 786 -27.40 -7.31 -6.02
CA VAL A 786 -28.32 -7.20 -4.87
C VAL A 786 -28.98 -8.55 -4.56
N LEU A 787 -29.41 -9.30 -5.58
CA LEU A 787 -29.95 -10.64 -5.38
C LEU A 787 -28.90 -11.63 -4.84
N GLN A 788 -27.63 -11.47 -5.23
CA GLN A 788 -26.53 -12.28 -4.74
C GLN A 788 -26.19 -11.98 -3.27
N GLU A 789 -26.14 -10.70 -2.89
CA GLU A 789 -26.02 -10.25 -1.49
C GLU A 789 -27.18 -10.77 -0.63
N TRP A 790 -28.42 -10.68 -1.14
CA TRP A 790 -29.61 -11.20 -0.47
C TRP A 790 -29.53 -12.73 -0.27
N HIS A 791 -29.06 -13.48 -1.27
CA HIS A 791 -28.87 -14.93 -1.16
C HIS A 791 -27.75 -15.32 -0.19
N LEU A 792 -26.66 -14.56 -0.10
CA LEU A 792 -25.59 -14.75 0.88
C LEU A 792 -26.07 -14.47 2.31
N LEU A 793 -26.80 -13.37 2.51
CA LEU A 793 -27.45 -13.02 3.78
C LEU A 793 -28.48 -14.06 4.24
N CYS A 794 -29.26 -14.64 3.32
CA CYS A 794 -30.18 -15.73 3.63
C CYS A 794 -29.46 -17.05 3.97
N LYS A 795 -28.29 -17.31 3.37
CA LYS A 795 -27.46 -18.49 3.68
C LYS A 795 -26.86 -18.41 5.09
N ASP A 796 -26.37 -17.24 5.49
CA ASP A 796 -25.80 -17.01 6.82
C ASP A 796 -26.83 -17.04 7.96
N ARG A 797 -28.13 -16.84 7.66
CA ARG A 797 -29.22 -17.09 8.61
C ARG A 797 -29.55 -18.56 8.81
N SER A 798 -29.32 -19.41 7.79
CA SER A 798 -29.62 -20.85 7.86
C SER A 798 -28.54 -21.66 8.59
N THR A 799 -27.34 -21.11 8.76
CA THR A 799 -26.19 -21.79 9.41
C THR A 799 -26.03 -21.47 10.90
N LYS A 800 -26.97 -20.72 11.50
CA LYS A 800 -27.03 -20.45 12.96
C LYS A 800 -28.28 -20.95 13.67
N VAL A 801 -29.07 -21.81 13.03
CA VAL A 801 -30.12 -22.58 13.73
C VAL A 801 -29.98 -24.05 13.31
N ASN A 802 -29.03 -24.72 13.94
CA ASN A 802 -29.09 -26.11 14.42
C ASN A 802 -27.83 -26.41 15.23
#